data_AF-A0A0F7VUH9-F1
#
_entry.id   AF-A0A0F7VUH9-F1
#
_cell.length_a   1.000
_cell.length_b   1.000
_cell.length_c   1.000
_cell.angle_alpha   90.00
_cell.angle_beta   90.00
_cell.angle_gamma   90.00
#
_symmetry.space_group_name_H-M   'P 1'
#
loop_
_entity.id
_entity.type
_entity.pdbx_description
1 polymer ?
#
loop_
_entity_poly.entity_id
_entity_poly.type
_entity_poly.pdbx_seq_one_letter_code
_entity_poly.pdbx_strand_id
1 'polypeptide(L)'
;MDASAADAAGLNAANRAELHAQQAAKWRANAEEHARAAARLAEAAAQQAKIAADAAAKARQARIEAEQAEKQAWAHAKKARDARVEAQRQATIAAEQRTIAERERDLAAAARERAERERDAAAQARARAEAETRAASAKRADAQAAAAVAAEKRATAQAQEGVAAKADELARGEETKARNARNKAVEAERFHNAEEARARATEALAAKAKGTEHAEAARMAATEARSAANAAGVAAGAARSAAEQSSAAAVHSRAAAIEAAGAAARSRAAATEATAHAARANAAANNAEAAAFAANAAANKAEAEAANTRAAAQRANAEAAEATAQEARAGIAAHEASRLAGLAAVHANQALQAANRTREEAEGATREAAMARLQSTVAVQAAASARTTAAGIADPANSAISLTAPFTGTDVNADFAGDVARAALEMGQEEVTKAEARAAEALKAAEAAEVAAARANAQVAPAFQAAEAAARSSAAAARSSAAAMKSAAQAAEDGAKARAAGARAKEADAHAQADAGLARQAADEAFADAAAARAAATQAEAEAARARGAAADAENQAAAAAGAATLAEKEASVARSAAAQAEKDAADADKLAASAEEHATSAEKAAKNAATYAKEAEDAAKRAEEYQREQERKAREEAARSKEKGDAYSLEEGERKALEEAGITLEQYEAARALAQKDLLDYLRENGAELLVELAAEEIKECWDDPDVPTCLWAVVTNLPWAKAAKLVGKLPQIGKVIWGINDFLDKSAKAKKLVDKSEDLLGTVWKKLPACVTDRKNESAVRSSALSAGGAHPSFTVGSADDGKDLGLTREEYIAKLIGGKLAKDDKGQDIKIEMPNVGSSGLDVIGPNGEYVFVGGGAKAANPSKFGSALKINKYAADQAGVKAIYYLADNTPESAIKQAKKVFGEENVHIFTLPSC
;
A
#
# COMPACT_ATOMS: atom_id res chain seq x y z
N MET A 1 -120.45 84.75 57.87
CA MET A 1 -119.19 84.44 57.14
C MET A 1 -118.72 85.73 56.51
N ASP A 2 -117.45 86.08 56.69
CA ASP A 2 -116.85 87.34 56.22
C ASP A 2 -116.37 87.20 54.76
N ALA A 3 -116.84 88.08 53.88
CA ALA A 3 -116.47 88.11 52.46
C ALA A 3 -114.97 88.37 52.25
N SER A 4 -114.33 89.09 53.18
CA SER A 4 -112.89 89.40 53.14
C SER A 4 -112.03 88.17 53.42
N ALA A 5 -112.48 87.31 54.34
CA ALA A 5 -111.79 86.05 54.66
C ALA A 5 -111.90 85.03 53.50
N ALA A 6 -113.06 84.99 52.83
CA ALA A 6 -113.28 84.14 51.65
C ALA A 6 -112.47 84.63 50.43
N ASP A 7 -112.41 85.95 50.20
CA ASP A 7 -111.57 86.55 49.15
C ASP A 7 -110.08 86.29 49.38
N ALA A 8 -109.57 86.53 50.59
CA ALA A 8 -108.18 86.23 50.94
C ALA A 8 -107.83 84.73 50.78
N ALA A 9 -108.75 83.83 51.14
CA ALA A 9 -108.59 82.40 50.92
C ALA A 9 -108.62 82.03 49.42
N GLY A 10 -109.48 82.67 48.63
CA GLY A 10 -109.57 82.51 47.18
C GLY A 10 -108.31 83.00 46.44
N LEU A 11 -107.77 84.15 46.83
CA LEU A 11 -106.51 84.68 46.31
C LEU A 11 -105.31 83.79 46.67
N ASN A 12 -105.27 83.26 47.90
CA ASN A 12 -104.24 82.30 48.31
C ASN A 12 -104.34 81.00 47.48
N ALA A 13 -105.53 80.46 47.29
CA ALA A 13 -105.77 79.29 46.45
C ALA A 13 -105.38 79.56 44.98
N ALA A 14 -105.68 80.73 44.43
CA ALA A 14 -105.24 81.13 43.09
C ALA A 14 -103.71 81.22 42.96
N ASN A 15 -103.04 81.81 43.95
CA ASN A 15 -101.57 81.86 43.98
C ASN A 15 -100.94 80.47 44.10
N ARG A 16 -101.53 79.56 44.89
CA ARG A 16 -101.09 78.17 44.99
C ARG A 16 -101.31 77.39 43.70
N ALA A 17 -102.46 77.59 43.04
CA ALA A 17 -102.74 76.99 41.73
C ALA A 17 -101.71 77.44 40.67
N GLU A 18 -101.32 78.72 40.68
CA GLU A 18 -100.27 79.26 39.81
C GLU A 18 -98.89 78.69 40.13
N LEU A 19 -98.53 78.54 41.42
CA LEU A 19 -97.29 77.88 41.82
C LEU A 19 -97.24 76.42 41.36
N HIS A 20 -98.34 75.69 41.50
CA HIS A 20 -98.46 74.33 41.00
C HIS A 20 -98.33 74.28 39.46
N ALA A 21 -98.92 75.22 38.74
CA ALA A 21 -98.78 75.32 37.27
C ALA A 21 -97.32 75.57 36.84
N GLN A 22 -96.60 76.45 37.55
CA GLN A 22 -95.18 76.69 37.30
C GLN A 22 -94.30 75.48 37.65
N GLN A 23 -94.62 74.76 38.74
CA GLN A 23 -93.93 73.53 39.12
C GLN A 23 -94.18 72.40 38.13
N ALA A 24 -95.41 72.25 37.63
CA ALA A 24 -95.74 71.30 36.56
C ALA A 24 -94.92 71.59 35.29
N ALA A 25 -94.79 72.86 34.89
CA ALA A 25 -93.97 73.24 33.74
C ALA A 25 -92.47 72.92 33.94
N LYS A 26 -91.94 73.11 35.17
CA LYS A 26 -90.56 72.75 35.56
C LYS A 26 -90.33 71.25 35.55
N TRP A 27 -91.24 70.46 36.13
CA TRP A 27 -91.13 68.99 36.12
C TRP A 27 -91.24 68.41 34.71
N ARG A 28 -92.11 68.96 33.85
CA ARG A 28 -92.14 68.59 32.43
C ARG A 28 -90.82 68.92 31.73
N ALA A 29 -90.21 70.07 32.03
CA ALA A 29 -88.88 70.41 31.49
C ALA A 29 -87.81 69.38 31.92
N ASN A 30 -87.83 68.95 33.19
CA ASN A 30 -86.94 67.92 33.69
C ASN A 30 -87.18 66.56 33.01
N ALA A 31 -88.44 66.20 32.75
CA ALA A 31 -88.78 64.98 32.00
C ALA A 31 -88.19 64.99 30.58
N GLU A 32 -88.29 66.13 29.88
CA GLU A 32 -87.69 66.31 28.56
C GLU A 32 -86.15 66.31 28.58
N GLU A 33 -85.54 66.90 29.61
CA GLU A 33 -84.08 66.87 29.77
C GLU A 33 -83.57 65.44 29.98
N HIS A 34 -84.22 64.68 30.86
CA HIS A 34 -83.90 63.27 31.06
C HIS A 34 -84.15 62.43 29.80
N ALA A 35 -85.20 62.71 29.03
CA ALA A 35 -85.43 62.07 27.75
C ALA A 35 -84.31 62.37 26.73
N ARG A 36 -83.85 63.62 26.65
CA ARG A 36 -82.71 64.01 25.80
C ARG A 36 -81.41 63.36 26.26
N ALA A 37 -81.18 63.25 27.58
CA ALA A 37 -80.01 62.57 28.12
C ALA A 37 -80.03 61.07 27.80
N ALA A 38 -81.17 60.40 27.97
CA ALA A 38 -81.35 59.00 27.59
C ALA A 38 -81.13 58.77 26.09
N ALA A 39 -81.58 59.69 25.23
CA ALA A 39 -81.35 59.62 23.78
C ALA A 39 -79.85 59.71 23.43
N ARG A 40 -79.11 60.67 24.00
CA ARG A 40 -77.65 60.79 23.77
C ARG A 40 -76.88 59.56 24.24
N LEU A 41 -77.27 58.99 25.38
CA LEU A 41 -76.66 57.75 25.89
C LEU A 41 -76.97 56.55 25.00
N ALA A 42 -78.17 56.46 24.44
CA ALA A 42 -78.54 55.43 23.48
C ALA A 42 -77.74 55.55 22.18
N GLU A 43 -77.52 56.76 21.66
CA GLU A 43 -76.66 57.01 20.50
C GLU A 43 -75.20 56.61 20.78
N ALA A 44 -74.66 56.97 21.95
CA ALA A 44 -73.31 56.56 22.36
C ALA A 44 -73.21 55.02 22.50
N ALA A 45 -74.21 54.35 23.06
CA ALA A 45 -74.26 52.89 23.14
C ALA A 45 -74.31 52.25 21.74
N ALA A 46 -75.02 52.86 20.78
CA ALA A 46 -75.04 52.40 19.40
C ALA A 46 -73.67 52.55 18.69
N GLN A 47 -72.93 53.63 18.98
CA GLN A 47 -71.56 53.79 18.48
C GLN A 47 -70.63 52.71 19.04
N GLN A 48 -70.72 52.39 20.34
CA GLN A 48 -69.94 51.31 20.93
C GLN A 48 -70.30 49.94 20.35
N ALA A 49 -71.59 49.68 20.08
CA ALA A 49 -72.01 48.47 19.39
C ALA A 49 -71.41 48.35 17.98
N LYS A 50 -71.27 49.47 17.25
CA LYS A 50 -70.59 49.50 15.96
C LYS A 50 -69.09 49.22 16.10
N ILE A 51 -68.41 49.82 17.08
CA ILE A 51 -66.99 49.54 17.35
C ILE A 51 -66.78 48.05 17.66
N ALA A 52 -67.65 47.45 18.47
CA ALA A 52 -67.60 46.03 18.77
C ALA A 52 -67.80 45.16 17.52
N ALA A 53 -68.73 45.53 16.65
CA ALA A 53 -68.98 44.82 15.38
C ALA A 53 -67.78 44.92 14.41
N ASP A 54 -67.21 46.11 14.26
CA ASP A 54 -66.04 46.34 13.40
C ASP A 54 -64.81 45.58 13.92
N ALA A 55 -64.61 45.55 15.23
CA ALA A 55 -63.56 44.76 15.87
C ALA A 55 -63.78 43.25 15.66
N ALA A 56 -65.01 42.75 15.81
CA ALA A 56 -65.34 41.35 15.53
C ALA A 56 -65.09 40.96 14.06
N ALA A 57 -65.40 41.85 13.12
CA ALA A 57 -65.11 41.62 11.69
C ALA A 57 -63.59 41.53 11.42
N LYS A 58 -62.79 42.41 12.05
CA LYS A 58 -61.32 42.34 11.95
C LYS A 58 -60.74 41.10 12.63
N ALA A 59 -61.26 40.71 13.79
CA ALA A 59 -60.86 39.47 14.46
C ALA A 59 -61.09 38.24 13.58
N ARG A 60 -62.24 38.21 12.88
CA ARG A 60 -62.55 37.16 11.89
C ARG A 60 -61.58 37.13 10.72
N GLN A 61 -61.22 38.30 10.19
CA GLN A 61 -60.26 38.40 9.08
C GLN A 61 -58.88 37.89 9.52
N ALA A 62 -58.38 38.36 10.66
CA ALA A 62 -57.12 37.90 11.25
C ALA A 62 -57.13 36.39 11.54
N ARG A 63 -58.26 35.80 11.99
CA ARG A 63 -58.40 34.35 12.10
C ARG A 63 -58.20 33.64 10.76
N ILE A 64 -58.85 34.13 9.69
CA ILE A 64 -58.75 33.51 8.36
C ILE A 64 -57.30 33.58 7.86
N GLU A 65 -56.62 34.70 8.06
CA GLU A 65 -55.22 34.89 7.67
C GLU A 65 -54.27 34.00 8.50
N ALA A 66 -54.52 33.86 9.81
CA ALA A 66 -53.81 32.91 10.67
C ALA A 66 -53.97 31.45 10.20
N GLU A 67 -55.19 31.03 9.85
CA GLU A 67 -55.47 29.68 9.31
C GLU A 67 -54.84 29.45 7.93
N GLN A 68 -54.75 30.48 7.09
CA GLN A 68 -54.04 30.41 5.81
C GLN A 68 -52.53 30.28 6.01
N ALA A 69 -51.96 31.05 6.92
CA ALA A 69 -50.54 30.98 7.28
C ALA A 69 -50.18 29.61 7.91
N GLU A 70 -51.06 29.05 8.74
CA GLU A 70 -50.94 27.68 9.27
C GLU A 70 -50.87 26.65 8.14
N LYS A 71 -51.78 26.71 7.15
CA LYS A 71 -51.76 25.80 5.99
C LYS A 71 -50.47 25.91 5.19
N GLN A 72 -49.96 27.12 5.02
CA GLN A 72 -48.66 27.34 4.36
C GLN A 72 -47.52 26.73 5.17
N ALA A 73 -47.51 26.90 6.50
CA ALA A 73 -46.51 26.31 7.38
C ALA A 73 -46.47 24.78 7.23
N TRP A 74 -47.62 24.10 7.27
CA TRP A 74 -47.69 22.65 7.05
C TRP A 74 -47.27 22.23 5.64
N ALA A 75 -47.58 23.02 4.61
CA ALA A 75 -47.15 22.74 3.25
C ALA A 75 -45.61 22.80 3.11
N HIS A 76 -44.96 23.79 3.72
CA HIS A 76 -43.50 23.90 3.76
C HIS A 76 -42.86 22.81 4.63
N ALA A 77 -43.44 22.51 5.79
CA ALA A 77 -42.98 21.43 6.66
C ALA A 77 -42.99 20.07 5.94
N LYS A 78 -44.05 19.79 5.15
CA LYS A 78 -44.10 18.59 4.31
C LYS A 78 -42.95 18.55 3.30
N LYS A 79 -42.64 19.66 2.64
CA LYS A 79 -41.51 19.73 1.69
C LYS A 79 -40.16 19.54 2.38
N ALA A 80 -39.99 20.05 3.61
CA ALA A 80 -38.80 19.80 4.42
C ALA A 80 -38.66 18.30 4.74
N ARG A 81 -39.75 17.62 5.11
CA ARG A 81 -39.79 16.16 5.32
C ARG A 81 -39.44 15.39 4.05
N ASP A 82 -40.00 15.75 2.90
CA ASP A 82 -39.72 15.07 1.63
C ASP A 82 -38.22 15.25 1.24
N ALA A 83 -37.65 16.43 1.49
CA ALA A 83 -36.23 16.69 1.30
C ALA A 83 -35.34 15.90 2.28
N ARG A 84 -35.74 15.73 3.54
CA ARG A 84 -35.07 14.84 4.50
C ARG A 84 -35.04 13.40 3.99
N VAL A 85 -36.17 12.88 3.52
CA VAL A 85 -36.24 11.50 3.00
C VAL A 85 -35.30 11.32 1.81
N GLU A 86 -35.21 12.31 0.93
CA GLU A 86 -34.24 12.27 -0.17
C GLU A 86 -32.79 12.32 0.33
N ALA A 87 -32.46 13.17 1.30
CA ALA A 87 -31.12 13.19 1.91
C ALA A 87 -30.73 11.83 2.51
N GLN A 88 -31.66 11.18 3.23
CA GLN A 88 -31.47 9.84 3.79
C GLN A 88 -31.28 8.78 2.70
N ARG A 89 -32.06 8.83 1.63
CA ARG A 89 -31.89 7.93 0.47
C ARG A 89 -30.50 8.06 -0.13
N GLN A 90 -30.03 9.29 -0.33
CA GLN A 90 -28.70 9.55 -0.90
C GLN A 90 -27.58 9.11 0.06
N ALA A 91 -27.76 9.27 1.37
CA ALA A 91 -26.84 8.73 2.37
C ALA A 91 -26.73 7.20 2.28
N THR A 92 -27.86 6.48 2.14
CA THR A 92 -27.83 5.03 1.91
C THR A 92 -27.06 4.65 0.64
N ILE A 93 -27.24 5.39 -0.45
CA ILE A 93 -26.49 5.16 -1.70
C ILE A 93 -24.98 5.37 -1.47
N ALA A 94 -24.58 6.44 -0.77
CA ALA A 94 -23.18 6.68 -0.44
C ALA A 94 -22.58 5.52 0.41
N ALA A 95 -23.32 5.04 1.41
CA ALA A 95 -22.94 3.90 2.23
C ALA A 95 -22.79 2.60 1.41
N GLU A 96 -23.72 2.31 0.51
CA GLU A 96 -23.65 1.16 -0.40
C GLU A 96 -22.40 1.27 -1.30
N GLN A 97 -22.15 2.44 -1.89
CA GLN A 97 -20.97 2.65 -2.72
C GLN A 97 -19.65 2.53 -1.94
N ARG A 98 -19.61 2.95 -0.66
CA ARG A 98 -18.47 2.70 0.23
C ARG A 98 -18.20 1.19 0.35
N THR A 99 -19.22 0.37 0.60
CA THR A 99 -19.03 -1.09 0.70
C THR A 99 -18.52 -1.72 -0.60
N ILE A 100 -18.95 -1.21 -1.75
CA ILE A 100 -18.44 -1.65 -3.07
C ILE A 100 -16.96 -1.27 -3.19
N ALA A 101 -16.59 -0.02 -2.86
CA ALA A 101 -15.20 0.42 -2.92
C ALA A 101 -14.27 -0.40 -2.00
N GLU A 102 -14.70 -0.69 -0.77
CA GLU A 102 -13.97 -1.54 0.18
C GLU A 102 -13.80 -2.97 -0.33
N ARG A 103 -14.87 -3.57 -0.87
CA ARG A 103 -14.80 -4.91 -1.48
C ARG A 103 -13.85 -4.95 -2.67
N GLU A 104 -13.91 -3.97 -3.55
CA GLU A 104 -13.02 -3.89 -4.71
C GLU A 104 -11.56 -3.67 -4.31
N ARG A 105 -11.30 -2.91 -3.23
CA ARG A 105 -9.97 -2.81 -2.63
C ARG A 105 -9.44 -4.18 -2.18
N ASP A 106 -10.25 -4.96 -1.47
CA ASP A 106 -9.82 -6.28 -0.98
C ASP A 106 -9.53 -7.24 -2.13
N LEU A 107 -10.33 -7.17 -3.20
CA LEU A 107 -10.09 -7.96 -4.42
C LEU A 107 -8.82 -7.50 -5.16
N ALA A 108 -8.52 -6.19 -5.18
CA ALA A 108 -7.27 -5.67 -5.72
C ALA A 108 -6.06 -6.16 -4.91
N ALA A 109 -6.16 -6.21 -3.58
CA ALA A 109 -5.12 -6.76 -2.71
C ALA A 109 -4.91 -8.27 -2.97
N ALA A 110 -5.98 -9.06 -3.08
CA ALA A 110 -5.88 -10.48 -3.40
C ALA A 110 -5.28 -10.74 -4.79
N ALA A 111 -5.57 -9.87 -5.77
CA ALA A 111 -4.95 -9.93 -7.10
C ALA A 111 -3.46 -9.56 -7.05
N ARG A 112 -3.08 -8.57 -6.24
CA ARG A 112 -1.68 -8.23 -5.98
C ARG A 112 -0.90 -9.39 -5.37
N GLU A 113 -1.47 -10.08 -4.37
CA GLU A 113 -0.83 -11.27 -3.80
C GLU A 113 -0.66 -12.41 -4.83
N ARG A 114 -1.62 -12.60 -5.75
CA ARG A 114 -1.47 -13.55 -6.87
C ARG A 114 -0.29 -13.16 -7.76
N ALA A 115 -0.17 -11.87 -8.11
CA ALA A 115 0.96 -11.38 -8.91
C ALA A 115 2.30 -11.62 -8.21
N GLU A 116 2.41 -11.35 -6.91
CA GLU A 116 3.63 -11.59 -6.13
C GLU A 116 4.02 -13.08 -6.07
N ARG A 117 3.05 -13.98 -5.90
CA ARG A 117 3.31 -15.44 -5.94
C ARG A 117 3.83 -15.89 -7.29
N GLU A 118 3.28 -15.37 -8.38
CA GLU A 118 3.73 -15.72 -9.74
C GLU A 118 5.11 -15.10 -10.06
N ARG A 119 5.42 -13.91 -9.53
CA ARG A 119 6.78 -13.35 -9.57
C ARG A 119 7.79 -14.28 -8.89
N ASP A 120 7.46 -14.80 -7.71
CA ASP A 120 8.35 -15.71 -6.98
C ASP A 120 8.54 -17.04 -7.71
N ALA A 121 7.48 -17.56 -8.35
CA ALA A 121 7.58 -18.72 -9.23
C ALA A 121 8.50 -18.45 -10.44
N ALA A 122 8.42 -17.27 -11.05
CA ALA A 122 9.31 -16.87 -12.14
C ALA A 122 10.78 -16.77 -11.67
N ALA A 123 11.02 -16.24 -10.47
CA ALA A 123 12.36 -16.16 -9.88
C ALA A 123 12.95 -17.55 -9.59
N GLN A 124 12.15 -18.49 -9.07
CA GLN A 124 12.58 -19.88 -8.85
C GLN A 124 12.89 -20.60 -10.17
N ALA A 125 12.06 -20.41 -11.19
CA ALA A 125 12.30 -20.97 -12.52
C ALA A 125 13.57 -20.40 -13.17
N ARG A 126 13.84 -19.09 -13.01
CA ARG A 126 15.11 -18.49 -13.41
C ARG A 126 16.30 -19.13 -12.69
N ALA A 127 16.24 -19.31 -11.38
CA ALA A 127 17.34 -19.92 -10.61
C ALA A 127 17.65 -21.34 -11.10
N ARG A 128 16.62 -22.13 -11.48
CA ARG A 128 16.79 -23.43 -12.12
C ARG A 128 17.47 -23.31 -13.48
N ALA A 129 17.03 -22.37 -14.33
CA ALA A 129 17.68 -22.14 -15.62
C ALA A 129 19.18 -21.82 -15.47
N GLU A 130 19.54 -20.91 -14.55
CA GLU A 130 20.95 -20.56 -14.27
C GLU A 130 21.77 -21.72 -13.69
N ALA A 131 21.16 -22.62 -12.93
CA ALA A 131 21.82 -23.84 -12.46
C ALA A 131 22.12 -24.80 -13.63
N GLU A 132 21.15 -25.01 -14.52
CA GLU A 132 21.31 -25.84 -15.71
C GLU A 132 22.34 -25.26 -16.69
N THR A 133 22.41 -23.93 -16.85
CA THR A 133 23.47 -23.28 -17.63
C THR A 133 24.86 -23.59 -17.08
N ARG A 134 25.04 -23.55 -15.75
CA ARG A 134 26.32 -23.91 -15.11
C ARG A 134 26.66 -25.37 -15.33
N ALA A 135 25.67 -26.27 -15.27
CA ALA A 135 25.85 -27.68 -15.59
C ALA A 135 26.28 -27.87 -17.05
N ALA A 136 25.65 -27.18 -18.00
CA ALA A 136 26.03 -27.21 -19.41
C ALA A 136 27.48 -26.72 -19.62
N SER A 137 27.88 -25.61 -18.98
CA SER A 137 29.26 -25.12 -19.05
C SER A 137 30.29 -26.08 -18.48
N ALA A 138 30.00 -26.75 -17.36
CA ALA A 138 30.89 -27.77 -16.80
C ALA A 138 31.05 -28.95 -17.77
N LYS A 139 29.94 -29.41 -18.37
CA LYS A 139 29.97 -30.52 -19.34
C LYS A 139 30.64 -30.17 -20.66
N ARG A 140 30.54 -28.91 -21.10
CA ARG A 140 31.36 -28.41 -22.20
C ARG A 140 32.85 -28.48 -21.89
N ALA A 141 33.27 -28.13 -20.66
CA ALA A 141 34.67 -28.22 -20.27
C ALA A 141 35.16 -29.68 -20.23
N ASP A 142 34.36 -30.60 -19.70
CA ASP A 142 34.63 -32.05 -19.72
C ASP A 142 34.83 -32.55 -21.17
N ALA A 143 33.96 -32.15 -22.09
CA ALA A 143 34.05 -32.53 -23.51
C ALA A 143 35.32 -32.00 -24.18
N GLN A 144 35.72 -30.76 -23.88
CA GLN A 144 36.95 -30.17 -24.40
C GLN A 144 38.21 -30.84 -23.85
N ALA A 145 38.22 -31.18 -22.56
CA ALA A 145 39.33 -31.91 -21.95
C ALA A 145 39.50 -33.29 -22.58
N ALA A 146 38.39 -34.03 -22.77
CA ALA A 146 38.40 -35.32 -23.45
C ALA A 146 38.86 -35.20 -24.92
N ALA A 147 38.44 -34.16 -25.64
CA ALA A 147 38.91 -33.89 -27.00
C ALA A 147 40.43 -33.61 -27.05
N ALA A 148 40.97 -32.87 -26.08
CA ALA A 148 42.41 -32.63 -25.99
C ALA A 148 43.19 -33.93 -25.75
N VAL A 149 42.68 -34.84 -24.91
CA VAL A 149 43.26 -36.17 -24.72
C VAL A 149 43.23 -36.98 -26.03
N ALA A 150 42.10 -36.99 -26.75
CA ALA A 150 42.02 -37.68 -28.04
C ALA A 150 43.07 -37.16 -29.04
N ALA A 151 43.23 -35.83 -29.14
CA ALA A 151 44.24 -35.20 -29.99
C ALA A 151 45.69 -35.53 -29.57
N GLU A 152 45.98 -35.56 -28.26
CA GLU A 152 47.29 -35.98 -27.73
C GLU A 152 47.60 -37.44 -28.09
N LYS A 153 46.61 -38.33 -27.96
CA LYS A 153 46.77 -39.74 -28.29
C LYS A 153 46.89 -39.97 -29.79
N ARG A 154 46.19 -39.21 -30.63
CA ARG A 154 46.45 -39.17 -32.08
C ARG A 154 47.88 -38.76 -32.39
N ALA A 155 48.41 -37.73 -31.74
CA ALA A 155 49.80 -37.29 -31.95
C ALA A 155 50.82 -38.37 -31.50
N THR A 156 50.50 -39.10 -30.42
CA THR A 156 51.30 -40.26 -29.98
C THR A 156 51.28 -41.37 -31.02
N ALA A 157 50.10 -41.75 -31.53
CA ALA A 157 49.97 -42.74 -32.60
C ALA A 157 50.76 -42.33 -33.85
N GLN A 158 50.74 -41.03 -34.20
CA GLN A 158 51.50 -40.49 -35.33
C GLN A 158 53.02 -40.61 -35.13
N ALA A 159 53.51 -40.30 -33.92
CA ALA A 159 54.93 -40.44 -33.61
C ALA A 159 55.38 -41.90 -33.71
N GLN A 160 54.58 -42.83 -33.20
CA GLN A 160 54.88 -44.26 -33.23
C GLN A 160 54.78 -44.85 -34.63
N GLU A 161 53.83 -44.41 -35.44
CA GLU A 161 53.76 -44.75 -36.86
C GLU A 161 55.06 -44.36 -37.59
N GLY A 162 55.58 -43.16 -37.34
CA GLY A 162 56.87 -42.74 -37.90
C GLY A 162 58.07 -43.58 -37.42
N VAL A 163 58.05 -44.07 -36.17
CA VAL A 163 59.07 -45.00 -35.66
C VAL A 163 58.96 -46.35 -36.36
N ALA A 164 57.76 -46.89 -36.51
CA ALA A 164 57.50 -48.14 -37.21
C ALA A 164 57.94 -48.07 -38.68
N ALA A 165 57.60 -46.97 -39.37
CA ALA A 165 58.00 -46.73 -40.76
C ALA A 165 59.54 -46.69 -40.93
N LYS A 166 60.24 -45.99 -40.03
CA LYS A 166 61.71 -45.91 -40.05
C LYS A 166 62.36 -47.27 -39.75
N ALA A 167 61.80 -48.02 -38.80
CA ALA A 167 62.28 -49.35 -38.46
C ALA A 167 62.06 -50.35 -39.62
N ASP A 168 60.92 -50.28 -40.31
CA ASP A 168 60.65 -51.03 -41.54
C ASP A 168 61.65 -50.70 -42.66
N GLU A 169 61.94 -49.42 -42.89
CA GLU A 169 62.97 -48.99 -43.86
C GLU A 169 64.35 -49.58 -43.54
N LEU A 170 64.76 -49.52 -42.26
CA LEU A 170 66.04 -50.09 -41.81
C LEU A 170 66.05 -51.62 -41.96
N ALA A 171 64.98 -52.31 -41.60
CA ALA A 171 64.86 -53.76 -41.75
C ALA A 171 64.98 -54.21 -43.22
N ARG A 172 64.31 -53.50 -44.15
CA ARG A 172 64.46 -53.73 -45.61
C ARG A 172 65.88 -53.42 -46.11
N GLY A 173 66.53 -52.42 -45.53
CA GLY A 173 67.94 -52.11 -45.78
C GLY A 173 68.86 -53.26 -45.37
N GLU A 174 68.65 -53.84 -44.20
CA GLU A 174 69.39 -55.00 -43.70
C GLU A 174 69.09 -56.28 -44.51
N GLU A 175 67.83 -56.49 -44.94
CA GLU A 175 67.49 -57.55 -45.89
C GLU A 175 68.31 -57.44 -47.18
N THR A 176 68.43 -56.23 -47.73
CA THR A 176 69.21 -55.97 -48.94
C THR A 176 70.71 -56.24 -48.72
N LYS A 177 71.25 -55.87 -47.56
CA LYS A 177 72.64 -56.18 -47.17
C LYS A 177 72.86 -57.69 -47.04
N ALA A 178 71.96 -58.39 -46.35
CA ALA A 178 72.00 -59.85 -46.22
C ALA A 178 71.95 -60.54 -47.60
N ARG A 179 71.08 -60.07 -48.50
CA ARG A 179 71.00 -60.56 -49.89
C ARG A 179 72.31 -60.36 -50.65
N ASN A 180 72.90 -59.17 -50.54
CA ASN A 180 74.15 -58.85 -51.23
C ASN A 180 75.33 -59.65 -50.67
N ALA A 181 75.40 -59.79 -49.34
CA ALA A 181 76.40 -60.62 -48.67
C ALA A 181 76.24 -62.10 -49.07
N ARG A 182 75.02 -62.62 -49.14
CA ARG A 182 74.72 -63.95 -49.68
C ARG A 182 75.18 -64.12 -51.12
N ASN A 183 74.87 -63.17 -52.01
CA ASN A 183 75.32 -63.24 -53.40
C ASN A 183 76.85 -63.29 -53.51
N LYS A 184 77.56 -62.48 -52.70
CA LYS A 184 79.02 -62.49 -52.64
C LYS A 184 79.59 -63.76 -52.02
N ALA A 185 78.91 -64.34 -51.01
CA ALA A 185 79.31 -65.62 -50.43
C ALA A 185 79.19 -66.76 -51.47
N VAL A 186 78.12 -66.79 -52.26
CA VAL A 186 77.94 -67.74 -53.38
C VAL A 186 78.96 -67.49 -54.50
N GLU A 187 79.34 -66.24 -54.76
CA GLU A 187 80.39 -65.90 -55.72
C GLU A 187 81.77 -66.38 -55.22
N ALA A 188 82.12 -66.10 -53.96
CA ALA A 188 83.34 -66.59 -53.33
C ALA A 188 83.39 -68.13 -53.26
N GLU A 189 82.25 -68.80 -53.06
CA GLU A 189 82.11 -70.26 -53.18
C GLU A 189 82.50 -70.74 -54.58
N ARG A 190 82.01 -70.09 -55.64
CA ARG A 190 82.35 -70.43 -57.04
C ARG A 190 83.83 -70.22 -57.37
N PHE A 191 84.47 -69.23 -56.75
CA PHE A 191 85.91 -68.99 -56.85
C PHE A 191 86.74 -69.80 -55.85
N HIS A 192 86.10 -70.67 -55.06
CA HIS A 192 86.73 -71.53 -54.06
C HIS A 192 87.54 -70.78 -52.98
N ASN A 193 87.10 -69.57 -52.63
CA ASN A 193 87.68 -68.74 -51.58
C ASN A 193 86.86 -68.85 -50.28
N ALA A 194 87.22 -69.80 -49.40
CA ALA A 194 86.44 -70.09 -48.20
C ALA A 194 86.52 -68.98 -47.13
N GLU A 195 87.66 -68.28 -47.01
CA GLU A 195 87.83 -67.18 -46.07
C GLU A 195 86.91 -66.01 -46.40
N GLU A 196 86.85 -65.65 -47.68
CA GLU A 196 85.93 -64.61 -48.15
C GLU A 196 84.47 -65.06 -48.03
N ALA A 197 84.13 -66.32 -48.36
CA ALA A 197 82.78 -66.83 -48.19
C ALA A 197 82.32 -66.80 -46.72
N ARG A 198 83.19 -67.15 -45.75
CA ARG A 198 82.93 -67.04 -44.30
C ARG A 198 82.74 -65.59 -43.84
N ALA A 199 83.59 -64.68 -44.30
CA ALA A 199 83.47 -63.27 -43.96
C ALA A 199 82.11 -62.71 -44.45
N ARG A 200 81.70 -63.06 -45.68
CA ARG A 200 80.40 -62.68 -46.25
C ARG A 200 79.22 -63.35 -45.54
N ALA A 201 79.34 -64.61 -45.11
CA ALA A 201 78.32 -65.26 -44.29
C ALA A 201 78.14 -64.56 -42.93
N THR A 202 79.24 -64.13 -42.30
CA THR A 202 79.21 -63.36 -41.04
C THR A 202 78.58 -61.98 -41.23
N GLU A 203 78.85 -61.31 -42.36
CA GLU A 203 78.17 -60.06 -42.74
C GLU A 203 76.65 -60.26 -42.92
N ALA A 204 76.23 -61.39 -43.52
CA ALA A 204 74.82 -61.72 -43.69
C ALA A 204 74.13 -62.04 -42.35
N LEU A 205 74.81 -62.73 -41.44
CA LEU A 205 74.35 -62.96 -40.05
C LEU A 205 74.22 -61.67 -39.25
N ALA A 206 75.18 -60.74 -39.37
CA ALA A 206 75.10 -59.44 -38.72
C ALA A 206 73.93 -58.60 -39.25
N ALA A 207 73.67 -58.66 -40.56
CA ALA A 207 72.50 -58.02 -41.17
C ALA A 207 71.18 -58.68 -40.71
N LYS A 208 71.14 -60.01 -40.57
CA LYS A 208 70.00 -60.71 -39.94
C LYS A 208 69.72 -60.19 -38.53
N ALA A 209 70.74 -60.15 -37.66
CA ALA A 209 70.57 -59.73 -36.26
C ALA A 209 70.06 -58.28 -36.12
N LYS A 210 70.56 -57.37 -36.97
CA LYS A 210 70.04 -55.99 -37.03
C LYS A 210 68.64 -55.91 -37.62
N GLY A 211 68.35 -56.71 -38.64
CA GLY A 211 67.02 -56.82 -39.23
C GLY A 211 65.96 -57.28 -38.23
N THR A 212 66.29 -58.25 -37.35
CA THR A 212 65.39 -58.71 -36.28
C THR A 212 65.15 -57.64 -35.21
N GLU A 213 66.21 -56.92 -34.78
CA GLU A 213 66.08 -55.79 -33.86
C GLU A 213 65.17 -54.68 -34.42
N HIS A 214 65.31 -54.35 -35.71
CA HIS A 214 64.44 -53.39 -36.38
C HIS A 214 62.99 -53.88 -36.51
N ALA A 215 62.76 -55.17 -36.74
CA ALA A 215 61.41 -55.75 -36.76
C ALA A 215 60.73 -55.71 -35.38
N GLU A 216 61.47 -55.95 -34.30
CA GLU A 216 60.98 -55.78 -32.93
C GLU A 216 60.66 -54.33 -32.59
N ALA A 217 61.53 -53.39 -32.97
CA ALA A 217 61.28 -51.96 -32.83
C ALA A 217 59.99 -51.53 -33.56
N ALA A 218 59.76 -52.03 -34.78
CA ALA A 218 58.55 -51.77 -35.53
C ALA A 218 57.29 -52.34 -34.86
N ARG A 219 57.36 -53.57 -34.31
CA ARG A 219 56.27 -54.20 -33.55
C ARG A 219 55.91 -53.46 -32.27
N MET A 220 56.91 -53.06 -31.49
CA MET A 220 56.68 -52.29 -30.26
C MET A 220 56.00 -50.96 -30.60
N ALA A 221 56.49 -50.26 -31.62
CA ALA A 221 55.89 -49.02 -32.10
C ALA A 221 54.44 -49.22 -32.57
N ALA A 222 54.14 -50.30 -33.31
CA ALA A 222 52.77 -50.63 -33.71
C ALA A 222 51.85 -50.91 -32.51
N THR A 223 52.35 -51.63 -31.50
CA THR A 223 51.61 -51.91 -30.26
C THR A 223 51.32 -50.63 -29.47
N GLU A 224 52.29 -49.73 -29.37
CA GLU A 224 52.12 -48.42 -28.73
C GLU A 224 51.15 -47.53 -29.51
N ALA A 225 51.22 -47.52 -30.85
CA ALA A 225 50.27 -46.81 -31.70
C ALA A 225 48.84 -47.32 -31.51
N ARG A 226 48.65 -48.64 -31.42
CA ARG A 226 47.35 -49.27 -31.16
C ARG A 226 46.80 -48.95 -29.78
N SER A 227 47.67 -48.95 -28.76
CA SER A 227 47.31 -48.52 -27.40
C SER A 227 46.87 -47.05 -27.37
N ALA A 228 47.60 -46.17 -28.08
CA ALA A 228 47.23 -44.77 -28.22
C ALA A 228 45.89 -44.59 -28.96
N ALA A 229 45.66 -45.33 -30.05
CA ALA A 229 44.37 -45.35 -30.75
C ALA A 229 43.20 -45.76 -29.85
N ASN A 230 43.34 -46.85 -29.08
CA ASN A 230 42.32 -47.27 -28.12
C ASN A 230 42.03 -46.19 -27.05
N ALA A 231 43.08 -45.55 -26.54
CA ALA A 231 42.94 -44.45 -25.58
C ALA A 231 42.25 -43.22 -26.20
N ALA A 232 42.53 -42.91 -27.48
CA ALA A 232 41.82 -41.87 -28.22
C ALA A 232 40.33 -42.20 -28.38
N GLY A 233 39.99 -43.47 -28.67
CA GLY A 233 38.60 -43.95 -28.74
C GLY A 233 37.83 -43.81 -27.42
N VAL A 234 38.46 -44.16 -26.29
CA VAL A 234 37.88 -43.94 -24.95
C VAL A 234 37.65 -42.45 -24.69
N ALA A 235 38.61 -41.61 -25.04
CA ALA A 235 38.49 -40.15 -24.89
C ALA A 235 37.37 -39.57 -25.77
N ALA A 236 37.22 -40.05 -27.01
CA ALA A 236 36.11 -39.67 -27.88
C ALA A 236 34.75 -40.08 -27.31
N GLY A 237 34.63 -41.29 -26.76
CA GLY A 237 33.43 -41.75 -26.05
C GLY A 237 33.08 -40.86 -24.85
N ALA A 238 34.07 -40.49 -24.03
CA ALA A 238 33.88 -39.57 -22.92
C ALA A 238 33.44 -38.16 -23.38
N ALA A 239 34.04 -37.65 -24.48
CA ALA A 239 33.65 -36.37 -25.06
C ALA A 239 32.19 -36.37 -25.54
N ARG A 240 31.74 -37.46 -26.19
CA ARG A 240 30.35 -37.64 -26.62
C ARG A 240 29.39 -37.66 -25.44
N SER A 241 29.66 -38.46 -24.41
CA SER A 241 28.81 -38.51 -23.21
C SER A 241 28.72 -37.15 -22.50
N ALA A 242 29.82 -36.39 -22.45
CA ALA A 242 29.81 -35.03 -21.92
C ALA A 242 28.97 -34.07 -22.78
N ALA A 243 29.05 -34.17 -24.12
CA ALA A 243 28.22 -33.37 -25.03
C ALA A 243 26.72 -33.69 -24.93
N GLU A 244 26.35 -34.95 -24.72
CA GLU A 244 24.97 -35.38 -24.47
C GLU A 244 24.44 -34.81 -23.15
N GLN A 245 25.23 -34.91 -22.07
CA GLN A 245 24.88 -34.32 -20.77
C GLN A 245 24.75 -32.79 -20.85
N SER A 246 25.63 -32.12 -21.58
CA SER A 246 25.52 -30.68 -21.84
C SER A 246 24.25 -30.32 -22.62
N SER A 247 23.84 -31.18 -23.56
CA SER A 247 22.61 -30.99 -24.34
C SER A 247 21.36 -31.20 -23.48
N ALA A 248 21.37 -32.18 -22.58
CA ALA A 248 20.28 -32.40 -21.63
C ALA A 248 20.11 -31.19 -20.70
N ALA A 249 21.21 -30.66 -20.16
CA ALA A 249 21.19 -29.44 -19.33
C ALA A 249 20.63 -28.23 -20.12
N ALA A 250 20.97 -28.08 -21.39
CA ALA A 250 20.39 -27.02 -22.24
C ALA A 250 18.86 -27.18 -22.40
N VAL A 251 18.36 -28.41 -22.59
CA VAL A 251 16.91 -28.68 -22.67
C VAL A 251 16.22 -28.37 -21.34
N HIS A 252 16.80 -28.77 -20.20
CA HIS A 252 16.26 -28.44 -18.88
C HIS A 252 16.25 -26.94 -18.61
N SER A 253 17.31 -26.22 -18.99
CA SER A 253 17.37 -24.76 -18.91
C SER A 253 16.26 -24.11 -19.76
N ARG A 254 15.97 -24.64 -20.95
CA ARG A 254 14.91 -24.14 -21.82
C ARG A 254 13.52 -24.39 -21.23
N ALA A 255 13.29 -25.56 -20.63
CA ALA A 255 12.04 -25.87 -19.94
C ALA A 255 11.79 -24.91 -18.76
N ALA A 256 12.84 -24.63 -17.97
CA ALA A 256 12.76 -23.66 -16.87
C ALA A 256 12.49 -22.23 -17.37
N ALA A 257 13.06 -21.83 -18.51
CA ALA A 257 12.76 -20.53 -19.12
C ALA A 257 11.30 -20.41 -19.59
N ILE A 258 10.71 -21.48 -20.15
CA ILE A 258 9.29 -21.52 -20.53
C ILE A 258 8.40 -21.41 -19.29
N GLU A 259 8.76 -22.09 -18.20
CA GLU A 259 8.05 -22.00 -16.93
C GLU A 259 8.08 -20.57 -16.36
N ALA A 260 9.25 -19.91 -16.39
CA ALA A 260 9.40 -18.52 -15.98
C ALA A 260 8.51 -17.57 -16.82
N ALA A 261 8.47 -17.77 -18.13
CA ALA A 261 7.61 -16.99 -19.03
C ALA A 261 6.11 -17.21 -18.75
N GLY A 262 5.71 -18.45 -18.44
CA GLY A 262 4.34 -18.77 -18.05
C GLY A 262 3.94 -18.08 -16.74
N ALA A 263 4.83 -18.08 -15.74
CA ALA A 263 4.64 -17.38 -14.48
C ALA A 263 4.54 -15.86 -14.68
N ALA A 264 5.41 -15.26 -15.50
CA ALA A 264 5.33 -13.84 -15.86
C ALA A 264 4.00 -13.48 -16.55
N ALA A 265 3.49 -14.34 -17.44
CA ALA A 265 2.18 -14.13 -18.07
C ALA A 265 1.02 -14.15 -17.06
N ARG A 266 1.03 -15.10 -16.10
CA ARG A 266 0.02 -15.15 -15.03
C ARG A 266 0.13 -13.95 -14.07
N SER A 267 1.35 -13.51 -13.76
CA SER A 267 1.58 -12.30 -12.96
C SER A 267 0.99 -11.05 -13.64
N ARG A 268 1.16 -10.92 -14.96
CA ARG A 268 0.53 -9.83 -15.73
C ARG A 268 -0.99 -9.87 -15.73
N ALA A 269 -1.57 -11.06 -15.88
CA ALA A 269 -3.02 -11.24 -15.81
C ALA A 269 -3.55 -10.78 -14.43
N ALA A 270 -2.90 -11.20 -13.34
CA ALA A 270 -3.23 -10.77 -11.99
C ALA A 270 -3.07 -9.24 -11.79
N ALA A 271 -2.03 -8.62 -12.36
CA ALA A 271 -1.86 -7.17 -12.32
C ALA A 271 -2.96 -6.41 -13.10
N THR A 272 -3.45 -6.99 -14.20
CA THR A 272 -4.57 -6.45 -14.98
C THR A 272 -5.87 -6.55 -14.20
N GLU A 273 -6.12 -7.67 -13.53
CA GLU A 273 -7.24 -7.84 -12.60
C GLU A 273 -7.20 -6.79 -11.48
N ALA A 274 -6.04 -6.62 -10.82
CA ALA A 274 -5.87 -5.61 -9.76
C ALA A 274 -6.19 -4.19 -10.27
N THR A 275 -5.76 -3.87 -11.49
CA THR A 275 -6.06 -2.57 -12.13
C THR A 275 -7.56 -2.41 -12.42
N ALA A 276 -8.25 -3.47 -12.85
CA ALA A 276 -9.69 -3.44 -13.07
C ALA A 276 -10.48 -3.27 -11.76
N HIS A 277 -10.04 -3.92 -10.67
CA HIS A 277 -10.61 -3.72 -9.33
C HIS A 277 -10.41 -2.27 -8.84
N ALA A 278 -9.21 -1.71 -9.01
CA ALA A 278 -8.96 -0.30 -8.68
C ALA A 278 -9.84 0.68 -9.48
N ALA A 279 -10.07 0.42 -10.76
CA ALA A 279 -10.97 1.22 -11.58
C ALA A 279 -12.43 1.16 -11.09
N ARG A 280 -12.91 -0.02 -10.68
CA ARG A 280 -14.25 -0.18 -10.09
C ARG A 280 -14.37 0.50 -8.72
N ALA A 281 -13.33 0.42 -7.89
CA ALA A 281 -13.28 1.13 -6.61
C ALA A 281 -13.37 2.66 -6.82
N ASN A 282 -12.67 3.20 -7.82
CA ASN A 282 -12.78 4.61 -8.20
C ASN A 282 -14.17 5.01 -8.70
N ALA A 283 -14.80 4.17 -9.53
CA ALA A 283 -16.16 4.43 -9.99
C ALA A 283 -17.14 4.46 -8.81
N ALA A 284 -17.01 3.53 -7.86
CA ALA A 284 -17.80 3.51 -6.63
C ALA A 284 -17.56 4.77 -5.78
N ALA A 285 -16.30 5.20 -5.60
CA ALA A 285 -15.97 6.44 -4.89
C ALA A 285 -16.59 7.68 -5.56
N ASN A 286 -16.54 7.78 -6.90
CA ASN A 286 -17.19 8.88 -7.64
C ASN A 286 -18.71 8.89 -7.44
N ASN A 287 -19.34 7.71 -7.44
CA ASN A 287 -20.77 7.58 -7.19
C ASN A 287 -21.13 7.96 -5.74
N ALA A 288 -20.30 7.59 -4.76
CA ALA A 288 -20.48 7.96 -3.36
C ALA A 288 -20.39 9.48 -3.17
N GLU A 289 -19.42 10.15 -3.81
CA GLU A 289 -19.30 11.61 -3.80
C GLU A 289 -20.50 12.29 -4.46
N ALA A 290 -20.96 11.79 -5.61
CA ALA A 290 -22.16 12.31 -6.26
C ALA A 290 -23.41 12.19 -5.35
N ALA A 291 -23.56 11.06 -4.65
CA ALA A 291 -24.62 10.86 -3.67
C ALA A 291 -24.47 11.81 -2.47
N ALA A 292 -23.26 12.03 -1.96
CA ALA A 292 -23.02 13.00 -0.88
C ALA A 292 -23.38 14.44 -1.29
N PHE A 293 -23.04 14.87 -2.52
CA PHE A 293 -23.46 16.16 -3.04
C PHE A 293 -24.99 16.27 -3.20
N ALA A 294 -25.65 15.21 -3.65
CA ALA A 294 -27.11 15.16 -3.73
C ALA A 294 -27.77 15.21 -2.34
N ALA A 295 -27.22 14.50 -1.35
CA ALA A 295 -27.66 14.56 0.04
C ALA A 295 -27.53 15.98 0.61
N ASN A 296 -26.42 16.66 0.35
CA ASN A 296 -26.21 18.05 0.77
C ASN A 296 -27.19 19.02 0.10
N ALA A 297 -27.46 18.86 -1.20
CA ALA A 297 -28.46 19.67 -1.89
C ALA A 297 -29.86 19.45 -1.30
N ALA A 298 -30.21 18.22 -0.95
CA ALA A 298 -31.46 17.89 -0.27
C ALA A 298 -31.53 18.48 1.15
N ALA A 299 -30.42 18.44 1.92
CA ALA A 299 -30.33 19.08 3.23
C ALA A 299 -30.50 20.61 3.15
N ASN A 300 -29.83 21.27 2.20
CA ASN A 300 -30.01 22.72 1.96
C ASN A 300 -31.46 23.06 1.61
N LYS A 301 -32.13 22.19 0.83
CA LYS A 301 -33.56 22.36 0.52
C LYS A 301 -34.42 22.17 1.76
N ALA A 302 -34.13 21.19 2.61
CA ALA A 302 -34.85 20.99 3.87
C ALA A 302 -34.74 22.20 4.80
N GLU A 303 -33.54 22.78 4.92
CA GLU A 303 -33.30 24.00 5.70
C GLU A 303 -34.02 25.22 5.14
N ALA A 304 -34.00 25.41 3.82
CA ALA A 304 -34.74 26.49 3.17
C ALA A 304 -36.25 26.37 3.40
N GLU A 305 -36.81 25.16 3.31
CA GLU A 305 -38.23 24.91 3.58
C GLU A 305 -38.56 25.03 5.08
N ALA A 306 -37.65 24.69 5.98
CA ALA A 306 -37.79 24.94 7.42
C ALA A 306 -37.82 26.45 7.72
N ALA A 307 -36.97 27.26 7.07
CA ALA A 307 -37.00 28.71 7.19
C ALA A 307 -38.32 29.31 6.68
N ASN A 308 -38.85 28.79 5.56
CA ASN A 308 -40.16 29.18 5.04
C ASN A 308 -41.31 28.80 5.99
N THR A 309 -41.22 27.61 6.61
CA THR A 309 -42.16 27.17 7.64
C THR A 309 -42.14 28.13 8.83
N ARG A 310 -40.95 28.51 9.32
CA ARG A 310 -40.78 29.48 10.41
C ARG A 310 -41.41 30.82 10.07
N ALA A 311 -41.17 31.34 8.86
CA ALA A 311 -41.76 32.61 8.42
C ALA A 311 -43.30 32.53 8.38
N ALA A 312 -43.87 31.42 7.89
CA ALA A 312 -45.32 31.20 7.89
C ALA A 312 -45.88 31.09 9.33
N ALA A 313 -45.17 30.41 10.23
CA ALA A 313 -45.54 30.31 11.63
C ALA A 313 -45.49 31.68 12.34
N GLN A 314 -44.49 32.52 12.04
CA GLN A 314 -44.42 33.88 12.55
C GLN A 314 -45.60 34.74 12.07
N ARG A 315 -45.98 34.62 10.78
CA ARG A 315 -47.19 35.27 10.26
C ARG A 315 -48.45 34.80 10.99
N ALA A 316 -48.65 33.49 11.15
CA ALA A 316 -49.80 32.95 11.87
C ALA A 316 -49.89 33.48 13.33
N ASN A 317 -48.75 33.64 14.00
CA ASN A 317 -48.69 34.22 15.34
C ASN A 317 -48.96 35.72 15.37
N ALA A 318 -48.51 36.48 14.36
CA ALA A 318 -48.82 37.90 14.24
C ALA A 318 -50.32 38.12 14.05
N GLU A 319 -50.95 37.34 13.17
CA GLU A 319 -52.40 37.40 12.96
C GLU A 319 -53.20 36.94 14.19
N ALA A 320 -52.72 35.92 14.90
CA ALA A 320 -53.32 35.54 16.18
C ALA A 320 -53.24 36.65 17.24
N ALA A 321 -52.15 37.42 17.26
CA ALA A 321 -52.01 38.58 18.13
C ALA A 321 -52.95 39.72 17.71
N GLU A 322 -53.13 39.96 16.40
CA GLU A 322 -54.10 40.92 15.91
C GLU A 322 -55.53 40.52 16.29
N ALA A 323 -55.93 39.26 16.08
CA ALA A 323 -57.24 38.75 16.48
C ALA A 323 -57.49 38.93 17.99
N THR A 324 -56.46 38.69 18.82
CA THR A 324 -56.52 38.90 20.27
C THR A 324 -56.66 40.38 20.64
N ALA A 325 -55.99 41.28 19.91
CA ALA A 325 -56.15 42.73 20.12
C ALA A 325 -57.57 43.21 19.75
N GLN A 326 -58.16 42.66 18.68
CA GLN A 326 -59.52 42.99 18.28
C GLN A 326 -60.57 42.38 19.23
N GLU A 327 -60.33 41.17 19.75
CA GLU A 327 -61.11 40.56 20.84
C GLU A 327 -61.20 41.51 22.05
N ALA A 328 -60.05 42.05 22.49
CA ALA A 328 -60.01 42.99 23.61
C ALA A 328 -60.78 44.30 23.31
N ARG A 329 -60.64 44.86 22.10
CA ARG A 329 -61.37 46.06 21.67
C ARG A 329 -62.88 45.83 21.66
N ALA A 330 -63.34 44.69 21.13
CA ALA A 330 -64.75 44.34 21.11
C ALA A 330 -65.30 44.17 22.54
N GLY A 331 -64.53 43.54 23.43
CA GLY A 331 -64.88 43.40 24.85
C GLY A 331 -65.04 44.74 25.57
N ILE A 332 -64.08 45.67 25.40
CA ILE A 332 -64.15 47.01 26.00
C ILE A 332 -65.38 47.77 25.50
N ALA A 333 -65.62 47.76 24.17
CA ALA A 333 -66.78 48.43 23.59
C ALA A 333 -68.11 47.82 24.08
N ALA A 334 -68.17 46.50 24.24
CA ALA A 334 -69.35 45.84 24.80
C ALA A 334 -69.61 46.24 26.26
N HIS A 335 -68.57 46.25 27.10
CA HIS A 335 -68.66 46.73 28.48
C HIS A 335 -69.16 48.18 28.56
N GLU A 336 -68.62 49.06 27.71
CA GLU A 336 -69.01 50.45 27.67
C GLU A 336 -70.45 50.64 27.16
N ALA A 337 -70.87 49.88 26.13
CA ALA A 337 -72.27 49.87 25.68
C ALA A 337 -73.24 49.44 26.78
N SER A 338 -72.86 48.45 27.61
CA SER A 338 -73.64 48.00 28.76
C SER A 338 -73.75 49.07 29.84
N ARG A 339 -72.64 49.75 30.16
CA ARG A 339 -72.61 50.88 31.09
C ARG A 339 -73.53 52.01 30.65
N LEU A 340 -73.46 52.39 29.37
CA LEU A 340 -74.30 53.45 28.78
C LEU A 340 -75.78 53.05 28.75
N ALA A 341 -76.10 51.79 28.46
CA ALA A 341 -77.46 51.27 28.53
C ALA A 341 -78.05 51.33 29.96
N GLY A 342 -77.23 51.00 30.97
CA GLY A 342 -77.61 51.16 32.38
C GLY A 342 -77.92 52.61 32.75
N LEU A 343 -77.10 53.57 32.31
CA LEU A 343 -77.35 55.00 32.53
C LEU A 343 -78.60 55.51 31.79
N ALA A 344 -78.85 55.04 30.56
CA ALA A 344 -80.05 55.40 29.82
C ALA A 344 -81.32 54.90 30.54
N ALA A 345 -81.27 53.72 31.17
CA ALA A 345 -82.36 53.19 31.98
C ALA A 345 -82.60 54.04 33.24
N VAL A 346 -81.54 54.54 33.89
CA VAL A 346 -81.67 55.47 35.03
C VAL A 346 -82.38 56.76 34.60
N HIS A 347 -81.98 57.37 33.49
CA HIS A 347 -82.64 58.58 32.99
C HIS A 347 -84.08 58.34 32.51
N ALA A 348 -84.38 57.18 31.94
CA ALA A 348 -85.76 56.81 31.60
C ALA A 348 -86.65 56.72 32.86
N ASN A 349 -86.13 56.14 33.95
CA ASN A 349 -86.83 56.13 35.24
C ASN A 349 -87.01 57.54 35.82
N GLN A 350 -85.98 58.40 35.73
CA GLN A 350 -86.07 59.79 36.19
C GLN A 350 -87.08 60.61 35.37
N ALA A 351 -87.14 60.42 34.04
CA ALA A 351 -88.13 61.05 33.18
C ALA A 351 -89.56 60.64 33.57
N LEU A 352 -89.77 59.34 33.86
CA LEU A 352 -91.06 58.85 34.34
C LEU A 352 -91.44 59.43 35.71
N GLN A 353 -90.48 59.52 36.65
CA GLN A 353 -90.71 60.16 37.94
C GLN A 353 -91.08 61.64 37.79
N ALA A 354 -90.39 62.37 36.91
CA ALA A 354 -90.71 63.78 36.61
C ALA A 354 -92.09 63.93 35.94
N ALA A 355 -92.49 63.00 35.07
CA ALA A 355 -93.83 62.97 34.49
C ALA A 355 -94.93 62.72 35.55
N ASN A 356 -94.70 61.77 36.47
CA ASN A 356 -95.61 61.53 37.59
C ASN A 356 -95.73 62.77 38.50
N ARG A 357 -94.62 63.44 38.81
CA ARG A 357 -94.64 64.71 39.57
C ARG A 357 -95.38 65.82 38.82
N THR A 358 -95.20 65.93 37.50
CA THR A 358 -95.97 66.88 36.67
C THR A 358 -97.48 66.65 36.82
N ARG A 359 -97.92 65.38 36.83
CA ARG A 359 -99.31 65.02 37.07
C ARG A 359 -99.77 65.39 38.48
N GLU A 360 -98.98 65.08 39.51
CA GLU A 360 -99.30 65.42 40.91
C GLU A 360 -99.46 66.94 41.11
N GLU A 361 -98.59 67.75 40.48
CA GLU A 361 -98.70 69.21 40.49
C GLU A 361 -99.95 69.70 39.72
N ALA A 362 -100.28 69.09 38.58
CA ALA A 362 -101.50 69.43 37.84
C ALA A 362 -102.78 69.10 38.61
N GLU A 363 -102.82 67.96 39.29
CA GLU A 363 -103.89 67.59 40.22
C GLU A 363 -103.95 68.56 41.41
N GLY A 364 -102.79 69.00 41.92
CA GLY A 364 -102.67 70.04 42.95
C GLY A 364 -103.29 71.37 42.51
N ALA A 365 -102.93 71.87 41.32
CA ALA A 365 -103.51 73.08 40.75
C ALA A 365 -105.04 72.96 40.58
N THR A 366 -105.52 71.78 40.17
CA THR A 366 -106.96 71.51 40.01
C THR A 366 -107.70 71.54 41.36
N ARG A 367 -107.10 70.98 42.42
CA ARG A 367 -107.66 71.07 43.79
C ARG A 367 -107.73 72.51 44.30
N GLU A 368 -106.66 73.28 44.10
CA GLU A 368 -106.62 74.68 44.52
C GLU A 368 -107.59 75.57 43.70
N ALA A 369 -107.76 75.30 42.41
CA ALA A 369 -108.79 75.96 41.59
C ALA A 369 -110.22 75.66 42.07
N ALA A 370 -110.50 74.40 42.42
CA ALA A 370 -111.79 74.03 43.01
C ALA A 370 -112.04 74.73 44.36
N MET A 371 -110.99 74.88 45.19
CA MET A 371 -111.07 75.64 46.44
C MET A 371 -111.29 77.13 46.20
N ALA A 372 -110.60 77.75 45.24
CA ALA A 372 -110.80 79.15 44.86
C ALA A 372 -112.25 79.40 44.40
N ARG A 373 -112.82 78.47 43.61
CA ARG A 373 -114.23 78.52 43.18
C ARG A 373 -115.23 78.32 44.32
N LEU A 374 -114.93 77.45 45.28
CA LEU A 374 -115.74 77.27 46.48
C LEU A 374 -115.75 78.57 47.31
N GLN A 375 -114.58 79.17 47.53
CA GLN A 375 -114.46 80.42 48.27
C GLN A 375 -115.09 81.60 47.56
N SER A 376 -115.02 81.68 46.22
CA SER A 376 -115.73 82.72 45.46
C SER A 376 -117.24 82.58 45.59
N THR A 377 -117.77 81.35 45.61
CA THR A 377 -119.19 81.10 45.89
C THR A 377 -119.57 81.56 47.31
N VAL A 378 -118.72 81.30 48.30
CA VAL A 378 -118.91 81.77 49.69
C VAL A 378 -118.85 83.30 49.76
N ALA A 379 -117.92 83.95 49.06
CA ALA A 379 -117.80 85.42 49.01
C ALA A 379 -119.03 86.06 48.34
N VAL A 380 -119.55 85.48 47.25
CA VAL A 380 -120.79 85.92 46.59
C VAL A 380 -122.00 85.75 47.52
N GLN A 381 -122.11 84.62 48.24
CA GLN A 381 -123.16 84.40 49.23
C GLN A 381 -123.04 85.36 50.41
N ALA A 382 -121.82 85.66 50.87
CA ALA A 382 -121.56 86.65 51.90
C ALA A 382 -121.91 88.07 51.44
N ALA A 383 -121.60 88.46 50.20
CA ALA A 383 -122.00 89.73 49.61
C ALA A 383 -123.52 89.84 49.42
N ALA A 384 -124.20 88.75 49.04
CA ALA A 384 -125.66 88.69 49.02
C ALA A 384 -126.24 88.84 50.44
N SER A 385 -125.64 88.20 51.44
CA SER A 385 -126.04 88.33 52.84
C SER A 385 -125.78 89.74 53.40
N ALA A 386 -124.66 90.39 53.01
CA ALA A 386 -124.35 91.77 53.35
C ALA A 386 -125.37 92.72 52.73
N ARG A 387 -125.80 92.49 51.47
CA ARG A 387 -126.92 93.23 50.84
C ARG A 387 -128.21 93.07 51.62
N THR A 388 -128.58 91.85 52.00
CA THR A 388 -129.78 91.59 52.82
C THR A 388 -129.68 92.27 54.20
N THR A 389 -128.50 92.27 54.81
CA THR A 389 -128.25 92.89 56.12
C THR A 389 -128.30 94.41 56.03
N ALA A 390 -127.68 95.02 55.02
CA ALA A 390 -127.73 96.47 54.78
C ALA A 390 -129.15 96.93 54.44
N ALA A 391 -129.93 96.15 53.70
CA ALA A 391 -131.37 96.40 53.52
C ALA A 391 -132.13 96.37 54.86
N GLY A 392 -131.80 95.41 55.74
CA GLY A 392 -132.34 95.33 57.10
C GLY A 392 -131.92 96.48 58.04
N ILE A 393 -130.79 97.15 57.79
CA ILE A 393 -130.35 98.38 58.49
C ILE A 393 -131.04 99.61 57.90
N ALA A 394 -131.27 99.62 56.59
CA ALA A 394 -131.79 100.78 55.89
C ALA A 394 -133.20 101.17 56.33
N ASP A 395 -134.11 100.21 56.54
CA ASP A 395 -135.49 100.52 56.94
C ASP A 395 -135.59 101.13 58.35
N PRO A 396 -134.94 100.58 59.41
CA PRO A 396 -134.90 101.20 60.73
C PRO A 396 -134.16 102.54 60.74
N ALA A 397 -133.04 102.67 59.99
CA ALA A 397 -132.26 103.89 59.96
C ALA A 397 -132.99 105.04 59.23
N ASN A 398 -133.62 104.75 58.08
CA ASN A 398 -134.46 105.72 57.38
C ASN A 398 -135.67 106.13 58.24
N SER A 399 -136.25 105.19 58.98
CA SER A 399 -137.33 105.47 59.94
C SER A 399 -136.85 106.37 61.08
N ALA A 400 -135.67 106.10 61.66
CA ALA A 400 -135.08 106.91 62.72
C ALA A 400 -134.74 108.34 62.25
N ILE A 401 -134.12 108.50 61.08
CA ILE A 401 -133.85 109.82 60.47
C ILE A 401 -135.15 110.59 60.25
N SER A 402 -136.20 109.94 59.77
CA SER A 402 -137.49 110.57 59.52
C SER A 402 -138.20 111.01 60.81
N LEU A 403 -138.09 110.21 61.88
CA LEU A 403 -138.66 110.50 63.19
C LEU A 403 -137.92 111.63 63.92
N THR A 404 -136.60 111.75 63.78
CA THR A 404 -135.79 112.75 64.48
C THR A 404 -135.70 114.10 63.76
N ALA A 405 -135.98 114.14 62.44
CA ALA A 405 -135.88 115.35 61.61
C ALA A 405 -136.62 116.61 62.14
N PRO A 406 -137.82 116.54 62.77
CA PRO A 406 -138.51 117.73 63.30
C PRO A 406 -137.81 118.40 64.48
N PHE A 407 -136.89 117.69 65.15
CA PHE A 407 -136.25 118.12 66.41
C PHE A 407 -134.77 118.52 66.22
N THR A 408 -134.27 118.42 64.99
CA THR A 408 -132.87 118.67 64.64
C THR A 408 -132.44 120.10 64.97
N GLY A 409 -131.29 120.27 65.64
CA GLY A 409 -130.75 121.56 66.07
C GLY A 409 -131.34 122.11 67.38
N THR A 410 -132.27 121.38 68.01
CA THR A 410 -132.85 121.74 69.32
C THR A 410 -132.71 120.65 70.38
N ASP A 411 -132.73 119.36 69.99
CA ASP A 411 -132.51 118.22 70.89
C ASP A 411 -131.26 117.44 70.48
N VAL A 412 -130.24 117.55 71.31
CA VAL A 412 -128.95 116.86 71.15
C VAL A 412 -129.12 115.34 71.03
N ASN A 413 -130.12 114.73 71.67
CA ASN A 413 -130.36 113.28 71.58
C ASN A 413 -130.99 112.89 70.24
N ALA A 414 -131.83 113.75 69.65
CA ALA A 414 -132.43 113.53 68.34
C ALA A 414 -131.40 113.72 67.20
N ASP A 415 -130.53 114.73 67.33
CA ASP A 415 -129.38 114.92 66.44
C ASP A 415 -128.42 113.73 66.50
N PHE A 416 -128.09 113.27 67.71
CA PHE A 416 -127.25 112.08 67.90
C PHE A 416 -127.87 110.83 67.27
N ALA A 417 -129.18 110.59 67.44
CA ALA A 417 -129.86 109.44 66.83
C ALA A 417 -129.94 109.51 65.29
N GLY A 418 -130.14 110.71 64.73
CA GLY A 418 -130.10 110.95 63.28
C GLY A 418 -128.70 110.76 62.69
N ASP A 419 -127.65 111.21 63.40
CA ASP A 419 -126.25 111.00 63.03
C ASP A 419 -125.87 109.52 63.10
N VAL A 420 -126.28 108.79 64.15
CA VAL A 420 -126.07 107.34 64.28
C VAL A 420 -126.78 106.58 63.16
N ALA A 421 -127.99 106.98 62.77
CA ALA A 421 -128.73 106.35 61.68
C ALA A 421 -128.14 106.64 60.28
N ARG A 422 -127.66 107.87 60.03
CA ARG A 422 -126.91 108.19 58.81
C ARG A 422 -125.58 107.45 58.74
N ALA A 423 -124.84 107.39 59.84
CA ALA A 423 -123.61 106.61 59.95
C ALA A 423 -123.88 105.11 59.74
N ALA A 424 -125.02 104.58 60.21
CA ALA A 424 -125.40 103.18 59.98
C ALA A 424 -125.75 102.87 58.51
N LEU A 425 -126.39 103.81 57.79
CA LEU A 425 -126.64 103.70 56.34
C LEU A 425 -125.34 103.75 55.52
N GLU A 426 -124.47 104.72 55.84
CA GLU A 426 -123.18 104.89 55.18
C GLU A 426 -122.28 103.67 55.42
N MET A 427 -122.17 103.22 56.68
CA MET A 427 -121.44 101.99 57.03
C MET A 427 -122.04 100.76 56.36
N GLY A 428 -123.38 100.63 56.29
CA GLY A 428 -124.04 99.52 55.60
C GLY A 428 -123.79 99.49 54.08
N GLN A 429 -123.84 100.65 53.41
CA GLN A 429 -123.51 100.77 51.98
C GLN A 429 -122.03 100.55 51.70
N GLU A 430 -121.15 101.05 52.56
CA GLU A 430 -119.71 100.84 52.47
C GLU A 430 -119.37 99.35 52.62
N GLU A 431 -119.98 98.65 53.57
CA GLU A 431 -119.80 97.20 53.77
C GLU A 431 -120.37 96.36 52.62
N VAL A 432 -121.50 96.75 52.01
CA VAL A 432 -122.00 96.10 50.78
C VAL A 432 -121.03 96.30 49.61
N THR A 433 -120.57 97.53 49.40
CA THR A 433 -119.63 97.85 48.30
C THR A 433 -118.32 97.10 48.47
N LYS A 434 -117.80 97.03 49.70
CA LYS A 434 -116.64 96.21 50.05
C LYS A 434 -116.91 94.73 49.80
N ALA A 435 -118.03 94.18 50.27
CA ALA A 435 -118.34 92.77 50.09
C ALA A 435 -118.55 92.39 48.60
N GLU A 436 -119.15 93.26 47.79
CA GLU A 436 -119.30 93.07 46.35
C GLU A 436 -117.97 93.15 45.60
N ALA A 437 -117.11 94.11 45.96
CA ALA A 437 -115.76 94.20 45.43
C ALA A 437 -114.96 92.93 45.75
N ARG A 438 -115.03 92.44 47.00
CA ARG A 438 -114.39 91.19 47.44
C ARG A 438 -114.96 89.96 46.74
N ALA A 439 -116.27 89.91 46.49
CA ALA A 439 -116.87 88.81 45.72
C ALA A 439 -116.42 88.82 44.24
N ALA A 440 -116.29 90.00 43.63
CA ALA A 440 -115.77 90.15 42.27
C ALA A 440 -114.27 89.80 42.17
N GLU A 441 -113.48 90.16 43.18
CA GLU A 441 -112.07 89.78 43.31
C GLU A 441 -111.90 88.26 43.50
N ALA A 442 -112.73 87.63 44.34
CA ALA A 442 -112.73 86.19 44.54
C ALA A 442 -113.13 85.42 43.26
N LEU A 443 -114.07 85.93 42.47
CA LEU A 443 -114.42 85.35 41.16
C LEU A 443 -113.26 85.45 40.16
N LYS A 444 -112.59 86.61 40.07
CA LYS A 444 -111.38 86.79 39.26
C LYS A 444 -110.25 85.85 39.72
N ALA A 445 -110.10 85.65 41.02
CA ALA A 445 -109.13 84.71 41.59
C ALA A 445 -109.46 83.26 41.20
N ALA A 446 -110.75 82.87 41.24
CA ALA A 446 -111.19 81.54 40.80
C ALA A 446 -110.95 81.31 39.30
N GLU A 447 -111.27 82.28 38.44
CA GLU A 447 -110.96 82.21 37.00
C GLU A 447 -109.45 82.10 36.74
N ALA A 448 -108.63 82.90 37.45
CA ALA A 448 -107.17 82.80 37.37
C ALA A 448 -106.66 81.43 37.81
N ALA A 449 -107.25 80.84 38.85
CA ALA A 449 -106.91 79.49 39.33
C ALA A 449 -107.33 78.40 38.34
N GLU A 450 -108.51 78.50 37.71
CA GLU A 450 -108.96 77.58 36.65
C GLU A 450 -108.04 77.65 35.42
N VAL A 451 -107.63 78.85 35.01
CA VAL A 451 -106.65 79.03 33.93
C VAL A 451 -105.29 78.42 34.32
N ALA A 452 -104.83 78.60 35.56
CA ALA A 452 -103.61 77.98 36.06
C ALA A 452 -103.71 76.44 36.08
N ALA A 453 -104.83 75.88 36.52
CA ALA A 453 -105.10 74.44 36.50
C ALA A 453 -105.15 73.88 35.07
N ALA A 454 -105.77 74.59 34.12
CA ALA A 454 -105.77 74.21 32.71
C ALA A 454 -104.35 74.22 32.13
N ARG A 455 -103.53 75.24 32.44
CA ARG A 455 -102.12 75.30 32.04
C ARG A 455 -101.30 74.15 32.63
N ALA A 456 -101.53 73.79 33.89
CA ALA A 456 -100.84 72.68 34.55
C ALA A 456 -101.21 71.32 33.92
N ASN A 457 -102.50 71.07 33.69
CA ASN A 457 -102.99 69.85 33.02
C ASN A 457 -102.45 69.70 31.59
N ALA A 458 -102.31 70.80 30.86
CA ALA A 458 -101.70 70.79 29.53
C ALA A 458 -100.23 70.32 29.51
N GLN A 459 -99.52 70.35 30.65
CA GLN A 459 -98.13 69.87 30.74
C GLN A 459 -98.01 68.35 30.90
N VAL A 460 -99.06 67.65 31.34
CA VAL A 460 -99.00 66.23 31.72
C VAL A 460 -98.74 65.34 30.51
N ALA A 461 -99.47 65.52 29.41
CA ALA A 461 -99.31 64.70 28.21
C ALA A 461 -97.90 64.82 27.58
N PRO A 462 -97.35 66.04 27.37
CA PRO A 462 -95.95 66.19 26.93
C PRO A 462 -94.93 65.54 27.88
N ALA A 463 -95.15 65.60 29.20
CA ALA A 463 -94.23 64.99 30.17
C ALA A 463 -94.22 63.45 30.05
N PHE A 464 -95.37 62.80 29.88
CA PHE A 464 -95.43 61.35 29.64
C PHE A 464 -94.91 60.95 28.26
N GLN A 465 -95.09 61.78 27.22
CA GLN A 465 -94.45 61.56 25.92
C GLN A 465 -92.92 61.60 26.03
N ALA A 466 -92.37 62.53 26.82
CA ALA A 466 -90.94 62.56 27.11
C ALA A 466 -90.48 61.30 27.86
N ALA A 467 -91.23 60.84 28.86
CA ALA A 467 -90.93 59.58 29.56
C ALA A 467 -90.98 58.35 28.64
N GLU A 468 -91.95 58.28 27.72
CA GLU A 468 -92.03 57.23 26.72
C GLU A 468 -90.84 57.27 25.75
N ALA A 469 -90.47 58.46 25.27
CA ALA A 469 -89.28 58.65 24.43
C ALA A 469 -88.01 58.18 25.15
N ALA A 470 -87.87 58.52 26.44
CA ALA A 470 -86.76 58.06 27.27
C ALA A 470 -86.74 56.52 27.43
N ALA A 471 -87.89 55.89 27.64
CA ALA A 471 -88.02 54.44 27.71
C ALA A 471 -87.66 53.75 26.38
N ARG A 472 -88.09 54.32 25.24
CA ARG A 472 -87.69 53.85 23.90
C ARG A 472 -86.17 53.97 23.70
N SER A 473 -85.57 55.08 24.13
CA SER A 473 -84.10 55.25 24.09
C SER A 473 -83.38 54.24 24.98
N SER A 474 -83.87 53.98 26.19
CA SER A 474 -83.32 52.93 27.06
C SER A 474 -83.40 51.53 26.44
N ALA A 475 -84.53 51.20 25.81
CA ALA A 475 -84.70 49.92 25.11
C ALA A 475 -83.76 49.81 23.89
N ALA A 476 -83.56 50.91 23.14
CA ALA A 476 -82.59 50.97 22.06
C ALA A 476 -81.16 50.76 22.57
N ALA A 477 -80.78 51.44 23.66
CA ALA A 477 -79.47 51.28 24.30
C ALA A 477 -79.21 49.84 24.77
N ALA A 478 -80.22 49.19 25.37
CA ALA A 478 -80.13 47.78 25.78
C ALA A 478 -79.94 46.84 24.58
N ARG A 479 -80.64 47.08 23.45
CA ARG A 479 -80.43 46.32 22.20
C ARG A 479 -79.02 46.52 21.65
N SER A 480 -78.50 47.75 21.67
CA SER A 480 -77.12 48.05 21.27
C SER A 480 -76.10 47.34 22.17
N SER A 481 -76.32 47.33 23.49
CA SER A 481 -75.49 46.56 24.43
C SER A 481 -75.49 45.07 24.13
N ALA A 482 -76.67 44.47 23.90
CA ALA A 482 -76.79 43.06 23.55
C ALA A 482 -76.08 42.73 22.22
N ALA A 483 -76.21 43.61 21.22
CA ALA A 483 -75.49 43.47 19.95
C ALA A 483 -73.96 43.55 20.15
N ALA A 484 -73.49 44.50 20.96
CA ALA A 484 -72.07 44.64 21.29
C ALA A 484 -71.51 43.40 22.01
N MET A 485 -72.25 42.85 22.98
CA MET A 485 -71.89 41.61 23.69
C MET A 485 -71.82 40.40 22.74
N LYS A 486 -72.76 40.30 21.78
CA LYS A 486 -72.72 39.26 20.75
C LYS A 486 -71.47 39.38 19.88
N SER A 487 -71.12 40.60 19.45
CA SER A 487 -69.90 40.84 18.67
C SER A 487 -68.63 40.54 19.47
N ALA A 488 -68.58 40.89 20.76
CA ALA A 488 -67.47 40.54 21.63
C ALA A 488 -67.30 39.03 21.79
N ALA A 489 -68.39 38.28 21.96
CA ALA A 489 -68.35 36.82 22.03
C ALA A 489 -67.84 36.20 20.71
N GLN A 490 -68.29 36.71 19.56
CA GLN A 490 -67.79 36.28 18.25
C GLN A 490 -66.29 36.58 18.08
N ALA A 491 -65.84 37.77 18.49
CA ALA A 491 -64.42 38.14 18.44
C ALA A 491 -63.57 37.24 19.34
N ALA A 492 -64.07 36.85 20.52
CA ALA A 492 -63.38 35.92 21.43
C ALA A 492 -63.26 34.50 20.84
N GLU A 493 -64.32 34.01 20.20
CA GLU A 493 -64.27 32.73 19.48
C GLU A 493 -63.27 32.76 18.32
N ASP A 494 -63.30 33.83 17.51
CA ASP A 494 -62.37 34.01 16.39
C ASP A 494 -60.92 34.16 16.89
N GLY A 495 -60.69 34.89 17.99
CA GLY A 495 -59.38 35.02 18.65
C GLY A 495 -58.84 33.70 19.19
N ALA A 496 -59.68 32.87 19.82
CA ALA A 496 -59.29 31.55 20.29
C ALA A 496 -58.88 30.62 19.12
N LYS A 497 -59.63 30.63 18.01
CA LYS A 497 -59.30 29.88 16.80
C LYS A 497 -58.00 30.37 16.15
N ALA A 498 -57.76 31.68 16.11
CA ALA A 498 -56.51 32.25 15.59
C ALA A 498 -55.30 31.83 16.45
N ARG A 499 -55.41 31.87 17.78
CA ARG A 499 -54.37 31.35 18.69
C ARG A 499 -54.08 29.87 18.48
N ALA A 500 -55.12 29.06 18.28
CA ALA A 500 -54.96 27.64 17.98
C ALA A 500 -54.26 27.40 16.63
N ALA A 501 -54.55 28.22 15.61
CA ALA A 501 -53.83 28.18 14.33
C ALA A 501 -52.35 28.56 14.49
N GLY A 502 -52.05 29.62 15.27
CA GLY A 502 -50.68 29.99 15.61
C GLY A 502 -49.91 28.89 16.34
N ALA A 503 -50.55 28.16 17.27
CA ALA A 503 -49.96 27.03 17.97
C ALA A 503 -49.62 25.86 17.01
N ARG A 504 -50.57 25.44 16.17
CA ARG A 504 -50.34 24.38 15.16
C ARG A 504 -49.27 24.77 14.14
N ALA A 505 -49.18 26.06 13.80
CA ALA A 505 -48.10 26.54 12.93
C ALA A 505 -46.72 26.45 13.60
N LYS A 506 -46.63 26.66 14.92
CA LYS A 506 -45.38 26.43 15.68
C LYS A 506 -45.00 24.95 15.75
N GLU A 507 -45.98 24.06 15.87
CA GLU A 507 -45.74 22.61 15.79
C GLU A 507 -45.15 22.23 14.42
N ALA A 508 -45.71 22.77 13.33
CA ALA A 508 -45.16 22.58 11.99
C ALA A 508 -43.70 23.07 11.88
N ASP A 509 -43.38 24.24 12.45
CA ASP A 509 -42.00 24.78 12.50
C ASP A 509 -41.05 23.86 13.29
N ALA A 510 -41.47 23.37 14.45
CA ALA A 510 -40.67 22.42 15.23
C ALA A 510 -40.38 21.12 14.46
N HIS A 511 -41.38 20.57 13.77
CA HIS A 511 -41.20 19.41 12.90
C HIS A 511 -40.25 19.70 11.73
N ALA A 512 -40.42 20.83 11.04
CA ALA A 512 -39.58 21.19 9.91
C ALA A 512 -38.11 21.41 10.33
N GLN A 513 -37.86 21.99 11.51
CA GLN A 513 -36.51 22.16 12.05
C GLN A 513 -35.86 20.82 12.40
N ALA A 514 -36.61 19.91 13.03
CA ALA A 514 -36.13 18.56 13.31
C ALA A 514 -35.82 17.80 12.00
N ASP A 515 -36.70 17.92 10.99
CA ASP A 515 -36.48 17.30 9.69
C ASP A 515 -35.23 17.85 8.98
N ALA A 516 -35.01 19.17 9.04
CA ALA A 516 -33.80 19.81 8.51
C ALA A 516 -32.53 19.33 9.23
N GLY A 517 -32.56 19.21 10.56
CA GLY A 517 -31.45 18.67 11.34
C GLY A 517 -31.09 17.22 10.96
N LEU A 518 -32.10 16.36 10.80
CA LEU A 518 -31.91 14.99 10.34
C LEU A 518 -31.41 14.92 8.88
N ALA A 519 -31.85 15.84 8.02
CA ALA A 519 -31.36 15.93 6.64
C ALA A 519 -29.88 16.32 6.60
N ARG A 520 -29.46 17.27 7.45
CA ARG A 520 -28.06 17.68 7.60
C ARG A 520 -27.19 16.53 8.10
N GLN A 521 -27.64 15.82 9.14
CA GLN A 521 -26.95 14.63 9.64
C GLN A 521 -26.75 13.57 8.53
N ALA A 522 -27.80 13.29 7.75
CA ALA A 522 -27.70 12.35 6.64
C ALA A 522 -26.69 12.80 5.57
N ALA A 523 -26.61 14.11 5.29
CA ALA A 523 -25.60 14.65 4.37
C ALA A 523 -24.17 14.50 4.93
N ASP A 524 -23.97 14.75 6.22
CA ASP A 524 -22.67 14.59 6.88
C ASP A 524 -22.21 13.12 6.89
N GLU A 525 -23.13 12.19 7.17
CA GLU A 525 -22.90 10.74 7.05
C GLU A 525 -22.53 10.35 5.62
N ALA A 526 -23.25 10.87 4.62
CA ALA A 526 -22.95 10.62 3.20
C ALA A 526 -21.54 11.11 2.80
N PHE A 527 -21.10 12.26 3.31
CA PHE A 527 -19.74 12.77 3.08
C PHE A 527 -18.67 11.92 3.75
N ALA A 528 -18.91 11.43 4.98
CA ALA A 528 -18.01 10.52 5.65
C ALA A 528 -17.86 9.21 4.87
N ASP A 529 -18.95 8.68 4.35
CA ASP A 529 -18.96 7.47 3.51
C ASP A 529 -18.25 7.69 2.17
N ALA A 530 -18.47 8.83 1.52
CA ALA A 530 -17.75 9.21 0.30
C ALA A 530 -16.24 9.32 0.54
N ALA A 531 -15.82 9.92 1.65
CA ALA A 531 -14.41 10.01 2.02
C ALA A 531 -13.78 8.64 2.28
N ALA A 532 -14.51 7.74 2.96
CA ALA A 532 -14.08 6.36 3.17
C ALA A 532 -13.97 5.57 1.84
N ALA A 533 -14.95 5.75 0.94
CA ALA A 533 -14.93 5.14 -0.39
C ALA A 533 -13.73 5.62 -1.21
N ARG A 534 -13.41 6.93 -1.16
CA ARG A 534 -12.23 7.49 -1.82
C ARG A 534 -10.93 6.94 -1.26
N ALA A 535 -10.81 6.83 0.07
CA ALA A 535 -9.65 6.21 0.71
C ALA A 535 -9.47 4.74 0.29
N ALA A 536 -10.55 3.97 0.20
CA ALA A 536 -10.52 2.60 -0.30
C ALA A 536 -10.07 2.53 -1.77
N ALA A 537 -10.55 3.44 -2.61
CA ALA A 537 -10.13 3.54 -4.01
C ALA A 537 -8.63 3.86 -4.15
N THR A 538 -8.10 4.84 -3.40
CA THR A 538 -6.67 5.16 -3.38
C THR A 538 -5.82 3.97 -2.90
N GLN A 539 -6.29 3.22 -1.91
CA GLN A 539 -5.64 1.99 -1.48
C GLN A 539 -5.63 0.94 -2.62
N ALA A 540 -6.76 0.74 -3.30
CA ALA A 540 -6.85 -0.18 -4.44
C ALA A 540 -5.91 0.20 -5.59
N GLU A 541 -5.74 1.50 -5.88
CA GLU A 541 -4.77 1.98 -6.86
C GLU A 541 -3.33 1.66 -6.47
N ALA A 542 -2.99 1.83 -5.19
CA ALA A 542 -1.69 1.44 -4.66
C ALA A 542 -1.45 -0.08 -4.77
N GLU A 543 -2.50 -0.89 -4.55
CA GLU A 543 -2.43 -2.34 -4.78
C GLU A 543 -2.18 -2.68 -6.24
N ALA A 544 -2.90 -2.05 -7.16
CA ALA A 544 -2.70 -2.23 -8.59
C ALA A 544 -1.29 -1.83 -9.04
N ALA A 545 -0.74 -0.74 -8.47
CA ALA A 545 0.63 -0.32 -8.75
C ALA A 545 1.66 -1.35 -8.28
N ARG A 546 1.50 -1.90 -7.06
CA ARG A 546 2.35 -3.00 -6.56
C ARG A 546 2.24 -4.25 -7.44
N ALA A 547 1.03 -4.62 -7.86
CA ALA A 547 0.82 -5.77 -8.74
C ALA A 547 1.51 -5.60 -10.10
N ARG A 548 1.47 -4.39 -10.68
CA ARG A 548 2.22 -4.06 -11.91
C ARG A 548 3.73 -4.15 -11.70
N GLY A 549 4.23 -3.70 -10.55
CA GLY A 549 5.63 -3.87 -10.16
C GLY A 549 6.04 -5.35 -10.13
N ALA A 550 5.26 -6.18 -9.44
CA ALA A 550 5.50 -7.63 -9.39
C ALA A 550 5.47 -8.29 -10.79
N ALA A 551 4.55 -7.86 -11.67
CA ALA A 551 4.50 -8.34 -13.05
C ALA A 551 5.74 -7.94 -13.86
N ALA A 552 6.22 -6.70 -13.75
CA ALA A 552 7.44 -6.25 -14.41
C ALA A 552 8.67 -7.02 -13.90
N ASP A 553 8.76 -7.26 -12.59
CA ASP A 553 9.81 -8.09 -12.01
C ASP A 553 9.76 -9.52 -12.55
N ALA A 554 8.57 -10.12 -12.65
CA ALA A 554 8.39 -11.46 -13.21
C ALA A 554 8.82 -11.53 -14.68
N GLU A 555 8.52 -10.52 -15.48
CA GLU A 555 8.99 -10.41 -16.87
C GLU A 555 10.52 -10.33 -16.96
N ASN A 556 11.15 -9.56 -16.06
CA ASN A 556 12.61 -9.50 -15.96
C ASN A 556 13.20 -10.86 -15.59
N GLN A 557 12.58 -11.61 -14.66
CA GLN A 557 13.02 -12.97 -14.34
C GLN A 557 12.91 -13.91 -15.55
N ALA A 558 11.81 -13.83 -16.29
CA ALA A 558 11.60 -14.64 -17.49
C ALA A 558 12.62 -14.31 -18.59
N ALA A 559 12.94 -13.02 -18.81
CA ALA A 559 13.95 -12.59 -19.76
C ALA A 559 15.35 -13.10 -19.37
N ALA A 560 15.72 -13.03 -18.09
CA ALA A 560 16.97 -13.57 -17.58
C ALA A 560 17.05 -15.10 -17.75
N ALA A 561 15.96 -15.83 -17.47
CA ALA A 561 15.89 -17.27 -17.67
C ALA A 561 16.03 -17.66 -19.16
N ALA A 562 15.44 -16.88 -20.07
CA ALA A 562 15.61 -17.07 -21.50
C ALA A 562 17.07 -16.85 -21.94
N GLY A 563 17.74 -15.83 -21.40
CA GLY A 563 19.18 -15.60 -21.63
C GLY A 563 20.05 -16.77 -21.15
N ALA A 564 19.74 -17.31 -19.96
CA ALA A 564 20.40 -18.50 -19.42
C ALA A 564 20.23 -19.73 -20.32
N ALA A 565 19.02 -19.94 -20.85
CA ALA A 565 18.74 -21.02 -21.81
C ALA A 565 19.51 -20.85 -23.12
N THR A 566 19.56 -19.65 -23.71
CA THR A 566 20.36 -19.38 -24.91
C THR A 566 21.85 -19.62 -24.68
N LEU A 567 22.37 -19.26 -23.50
CA LEU A 567 23.75 -19.57 -23.15
C LEU A 567 23.96 -21.10 -23.05
N ALA A 568 23.09 -21.83 -22.35
CA ALA A 568 23.19 -23.28 -22.23
C ALA A 568 23.15 -24.00 -23.60
N GLU A 569 22.30 -23.53 -24.53
CA GLU A 569 22.24 -24.02 -25.92
C GLU A 569 23.58 -23.80 -26.66
N LYS A 570 24.23 -22.65 -26.46
CA LYS A 570 25.56 -22.37 -27.00
C LYS A 570 26.63 -23.29 -26.40
N GLU A 571 26.61 -23.50 -25.08
CA GLU A 571 27.55 -24.40 -24.40
C GLU A 571 27.43 -25.83 -24.93
N ALA A 572 26.20 -26.32 -25.11
CA ALA A 572 25.93 -27.62 -25.72
C ALA A 572 26.43 -27.72 -27.16
N SER A 573 26.28 -26.67 -27.97
CA SER A 573 26.83 -26.64 -29.33
C SER A 573 28.35 -26.78 -29.33
N VAL A 574 29.05 -26.06 -28.44
CA VAL A 574 30.52 -26.14 -28.33
C VAL A 574 30.95 -27.53 -27.86
N ALA A 575 30.23 -28.13 -26.90
CA ALA A 575 30.51 -29.48 -26.43
C ALA A 575 30.38 -30.52 -27.56
N ARG A 576 29.34 -30.41 -28.40
CA ARG A 576 29.16 -31.27 -29.58
C ARG A 576 30.29 -31.11 -30.60
N SER A 577 30.76 -29.89 -30.84
CA SER A 577 31.92 -29.65 -31.71
C SER A 577 33.20 -30.29 -31.16
N ALA A 578 33.42 -30.22 -29.84
CA ALA A 578 34.55 -30.88 -29.20
C ALA A 578 34.47 -32.42 -29.32
N ALA A 579 33.29 -33.00 -29.10
CA ALA A 579 33.05 -34.42 -29.29
C ALA A 579 33.30 -34.87 -30.74
N ALA A 580 32.78 -34.14 -31.73
CA ALA A 580 33.00 -34.44 -33.15
C ALA A 580 34.49 -34.38 -33.53
N GLN A 581 35.23 -33.43 -32.95
CA GLN A 581 36.68 -33.34 -33.15
C GLN A 581 37.41 -34.53 -32.50
N ALA A 582 37.04 -34.89 -31.26
CA ALA A 582 37.61 -36.05 -30.57
C ALA A 582 37.39 -37.37 -31.35
N GLU A 583 36.21 -37.56 -31.92
CA GLU A 583 35.88 -38.70 -32.78
C GLU A 583 36.73 -38.75 -34.05
N LYS A 584 36.97 -37.59 -34.66
CA LYS A 584 37.88 -37.47 -35.81
C LYS A 584 39.31 -37.82 -35.40
N ASP A 585 39.79 -37.29 -34.28
CA ASP A 585 41.14 -37.57 -33.79
C ASP A 585 41.33 -39.06 -33.45
N ALA A 586 40.33 -39.70 -32.87
CA ALA A 586 40.33 -41.14 -32.63
C ALA A 586 40.36 -41.95 -33.94
N ALA A 587 39.54 -41.60 -34.93
CA ALA A 587 39.54 -42.26 -36.23
C ALA A 587 40.87 -42.09 -37.00
N ASP A 588 41.52 -40.92 -36.86
CA ASP A 588 42.83 -40.70 -37.45
C ASP A 588 43.93 -41.46 -36.68
N ALA A 589 43.83 -41.57 -35.35
CA ALA A 589 44.72 -42.42 -34.55
C ALA A 589 44.61 -43.91 -34.93
N ASP A 590 43.39 -44.40 -35.17
CA ASP A 590 43.16 -45.77 -35.65
C ASP A 590 43.83 -46.04 -37.01
N LYS A 591 43.77 -45.10 -37.95
CA LYS A 591 44.45 -45.22 -39.25
C LYS A 591 45.97 -45.25 -39.09
N LEU A 592 46.52 -44.41 -38.20
CA LEU A 592 47.96 -44.37 -37.91
C LEU A 592 48.42 -45.68 -37.26
N ALA A 593 47.63 -46.24 -36.34
CA ALA A 593 47.91 -47.55 -35.76
C ALA A 593 47.90 -48.66 -36.81
N ALA A 594 46.92 -48.67 -37.73
CA ALA A 594 46.88 -49.63 -38.83
C ALA A 594 48.11 -49.50 -39.76
N SER A 595 48.53 -48.27 -40.09
CA SER A 595 49.77 -48.02 -40.86
C SER A 595 51.01 -48.56 -40.14
N ALA A 596 51.10 -48.33 -38.83
CA ALA A 596 52.20 -48.84 -38.01
C ALA A 596 52.24 -50.38 -37.98
N GLU A 597 51.08 -51.05 -37.91
CA GLU A 597 50.95 -52.51 -38.00
C GLU A 597 51.38 -53.05 -39.38
N GLU A 598 51.07 -52.34 -40.47
CA GLU A 598 51.55 -52.68 -41.82
C GLU A 598 53.08 -52.59 -41.92
N HIS A 599 53.68 -51.52 -41.38
CA HIS A 599 55.14 -51.36 -41.29
C HIS A 599 55.80 -52.46 -40.45
N ALA A 600 55.22 -52.80 -39.29
CA ALA A 600 55.72 -53.89 -38.46
C ALA A 600 55.69 -55.24 -39.20
N THR A 601 54.59 -55.55 -39.88
CA THR A 601 54.44 -56.78 -40.67
C THR A 601 55.46 -56.84 -41.80
N SER A 602 55.71 -55.71 -42.47
CA SER A 602 56.73 -55.61 -43.50
C SER A 602 58.15 -55.79 -42.94
N ALA A 603 58.47 -55.15 -41.81
CA ALA A 603 59.77 -55.25 -41.15
C ALA A 603 60.06 -56.71 -40.72
N GLU A 604 59.07 -57.41 -40.16
CA GLU A 604 59.17 -58.84 -39.85
C GLU A 604 59.44 -59.69 -41.09
N LYS A 605 58.79 -59.38 -42.21
CA LYS A 605 59.02 -60.09 -43.47
C LYS A 605 60.43 -59.86 -43.99
N ALA A 606 60.93 -58.63 -43.92
CA ALA A 606 62.30 -58.29 -44.29
C ALA A 606 63.32 -59.02 -43.39
N ALA A 607 63.08 -59.08 -42.07
CA ALA A 607 63.91 -59.83 -41.14
C ALA A 607 63.92 -61.35 -41.43
N LYS A 608 62.76 -61.94 -41.76
CA LYS A 608 62.65 -63.36 -42.17
C LYS A 608 63.42 -63.64 -43.46
N ASN A 609 63.35 -62.74 -44.43
CA ASN A 609 64.11 -62.84 -45.68
C ASN A 609 65.61 -62.69 -45.42
N ALA A 610 66.03 -61.73 -44.58
CA ALA A 610 67.43 -61.57 -44.16
C ALA A 610 67.98 -62.83 -43.48
N ALA A 611 67.18 -63.46 -42.60
CA ALA A 611 67.54 -64.73 -41.97
C ALA A 611 67.70 -65.87 -42.99
N THR A 612 66.84 -65.92 -44.01
CA THR A 612 66.94 -66.88 -45.11
C THR A 612 68.24 -66.65 -45.90
N TYR A 613 68.55 -65.41 -46.27
CA TYR A 613 69.79 -65.09 -46.98
C TYR A 613 71.05 -65.35 -46.15
N ALA A 614 71.02 -65.08 -44.84
CA ALA A 614 72.13 -65.42 -43.95
C ALA A 614 72.40 -66.92 -43.92
N LYS A 615 71.34 -67.74 -43.82
CA LYS A 615 71.46 -69.20 -43.89
C LYS A 615 72.02 -69.69 -45.22
N GLU A 616 71.54 -69.15 -46.33
CA GLU A 616 72.07 -69.46 -47.67
C GLU A 616 73.55 -69.06 -47.82
N ALA A 617 73.97 -67.94 -47.23
CA ALA A 617 75.35 -67.48 -47.21
C ALA A 617 76.25 -68.39 -46.37
N GLU A 618 75.78 -68.83 -45.20
CA GLU A 618 76.46 -69.83 -44.37
C GLU A 618 76.62 -71.16 -45.10
N ASP A 619 75.58 -71.62 -45.80
CA ASP A 619 75.64 -72.87 -46.56
C ASP A 619 76.62 -72.75 -47.74
N ALA A 620 76.72 -71.58 -48.38
CA ALA A 620 77.73 -71.30 -49.41
C ALA A 620 79.15 -71.30 -48.82
N ALA A 621 79.35 -70.70 -47.65
CA ALA A 621 80.63 -70.72 -46.95
C ALA A 621 81.04 -72.16 -46.58
N LYS A 622 80.12 -72.98 -46.07
CA LYS A 622 80.37 -74.40 -45.78
C LYS A 622 80.80 -75.17 -47.02
N ARG A 623 80.11 -74.99 -48.16
CA ARG A 623 80.49 -75.64 -49.43
C ARG A 623 81.87 -75.20 -49.93
N ALA A 624 82.22 -73.92 -49.79
CA ALA A 624 83.55 -73.41 -50.15
C ALA A 624 84.66 -74.01 -49.28
N GLU A 625 84.42 -74.15 -47.98
CA GLU A 625 85.33 -74.82 -47.05
C GLU A 625 85.48 -76.32 -47.35
N GLU A 626 84.38 -77.01 -47.63
CA GLU A 626 84.39 -78.43 -48.01
C GLU A 626 85.25 -78.65 -49.26
N TYR A 627 85.15 -77.75 -50.25
CA TYR A 627 86.00 -77.77 -51.44
C TYR A 627 87.48 -77.49 -51.13
N GLN A 628 87.80 -76.51 -50.29
CA GLN A 628 89.19 -76.26 -49.86
C GLN A 628 89.77 -77.47 -49.10
N ARG A 629 89.01 -78.07 -48.19
CA ARG A 629 89.39 -79.30 -47.48
C ARG A 629 89.60 -80.47 -48.45
N GLU A 630 88.83 -80.53 -49.54
CA GLU A 630 88.98 -81.55 -50.57
C GLU A 630 90.19 -81.30 -51.50
N GLN A 631 90.54 -80.05 -51.79
CA GLN A 631 91.76 -79.70 -52.53
C GLN A 631 93.02 -79.91 -51.68
N GLU A 632 93.00 -79.57 -50.39
CA GLU A 632 94.07 -79.94 -49.46
C GLU A 632 94.23 -81.47 -49.37
N ARG A 633 93.12 -82.23 -49.42
CA ARG A 633 93.15 -83.69 -49.49
C ARG A 633 93.76 -84.20 -50.81
N LYS A 634 93.43 -83.59 -51.96
CA LYS A 634 94.01 -83.93 -53.27
C LYS A 634 95.47 -83.50 -53.43
N ALA A 635 95.88 -82.36 -52.88
CA ALA A 635 97.27 -81.92 -52.83
C ALA A 635 98.13 -82.85 -51.95
N ARG A 636 97.55 -83.42 -50.88
CA ARG A 636 98.17 -84.50 -50.09
C ARG A 636 98.22 -85.84 -50.84
N GLU A 637 97.26 -86.13 -51.72
CA GLU A 637 97.28 -87.33 -52.59
C GLU A 637 98.22 -87.20 -53.82
N GLU A 638 98.39 -86.00 -54.41
CA GLU A 638 99.35 -85.76 -55.50
C GLU A 638 100.80 -85.67 -55.00
N ALA A 639 101.03 -85.15 -53.78
CA ALA A 639 102.32 -85.25 -53.10
C ALA A 639 102.71 -86.70 -52.74
N ALA A 640 101.75 -87.65 -52.78
CA ALA A 640 101.99 -89.07 -52.54
C ALA A 640 102.35 -89.89 -53.81
N ARG A 641 102.40 -89.29 -55.02
CA ARG A 641 102.66 -90.00 -56.29
C ARG A 641 104.05 -89.79 -56.91
N SER A 642 105.01 -89.20 -56.20
CA SER A 642 106.39 -89.00 -56.70
C SER A 642 107.48 -89.39 -55.68
N LYS A 643 107.93 -90.65 -55.84
CA LYS A 643 109.24 -91.28 -55.50
C LYS A 643 109.65 -91.60 -54.05
N GLU A 644 109.74 -92.93 -53.85
CA GLU A 644 110.79 -93.77 -53.24
C GLU A 644 112.03 -93.17 -52.52
N LYS A 645 112.19 -93.66 -51.27
CA LYS A 645 113.35 -94.25 -50.56
C LYS A 645 114.40 -93.39 -49.81
N GLY A 646 114.49 -93.72 -48.50
CA GLY A 646 115.62 -93.58 -47.56
C GLY A 646 115.30 -92.57 -46.43
N ASP A 647 115.39 -92.84 -45.12
CA ASP A 647 115.88 -93.97 -44.31
C ASP A 647 115.19 -93.94 -42.92
N ALA A 648 115.30 -95.04 -42.18
CA ALA A 648 114.61 -95.32 -40.92
C ALA A 648 115.19 -94.60 -39.67
N TYR A 649 114.32 -94.07 -38.81
CA TYR A 649 114.48 -94.11 -37.34
C TYR A 649 113.12 -93.98 -36.63
N SER A 650 113.04 -94.57 -35.43
CA SER A 650 111.85 -95.10 -34.75
C SER A 650 111.20 -94.20 -33.69
N LEU A 651 109.91 -94.48 -33.46
CA LEU A 651 109.11 -94.45 -32.21
C LEU A 651 108.94 -93.12 -31.45
N GLU A 652 107.66 -92.72 -31.36
CA GLU A 652 106.95 -91.92 -30.33
C GLU A 652 107.60 -90.62 -29.82
N GLU A 653 106.74 -89.64 -29.51
CA GLU A 653 107.12 -88.43 -28.75
C GLU A 653 107.76 -87.28 -29.56
N GLY A 654 107.05 -86.84 -30.60
CA GLY A 654 107.42 -85.68 -31.44
C GLY A 654 106.33 -84.63 -31.66
N GLU A 655 105.09 -84.90 -31.25
CA GLU A 655 104.00 -83.89 -31.14
C GLU A 655 104.20 -82.94 -29.95
N ARG A 656 105.36 -83.06 -29.27
CA ARG A 656 105.82 -82.22 -28.16
C ARG A 656 106.78 -81.08 -28.57
N LYS A 657 106.90 -80.76 -29.87
CA LYS A 657 107.73 -79.63 -30.36
C LYS A 657 107.10 -78.69 -31.40
N ALA A 658 105.81 -78.85 -31.70
CA ALA A 658 105.02 -77.80 -32.39
C ALA A 658 104.22 -76.91 -31.39
N LEU A 659 104.20 -77.30 -30.11
CA LEU A 659 103.59 -76.59 -28.98
C LEU A 659 104.62 -75.87 -28.09
N GLU A 660 105.91 -75.96 -28.41
CA GLU A 660 107.02 -75.37 -27.63
C GLU A 660 107.61 -74.08 -28.25
N GLU A 661 107.07 -73.61 -29.39
CA GLU A 661 107.30 -72.25 -29.94
C GLU A 661 106.11 -71.29 -29.69
N ALA A 662 105.15 -71.67 -28.83
CA ALA A 662 104.00 -70.83 -28.44
C ALA A 662 103.65 -70.85 -26.92
N GLY A 663 104.51 -71.42 -26.07
CA GLY A 663 104.58 -71.11 -24.63
C GLY A 663 103.29 -71.14 -23.78
N ILE A 664 102.47 -72.20 -23.81
CA ILE A 664 101.29 -72.32 -22.92
C ILE A 664 101.19 -73.73 -22.28
N THR A 665 101.17 -73.80 -20.95
CA THR A 665 101.06 -75.02 -20.14
C THR A 665 99.61 -75.37 -19.74
N LEU A 666 99.35 -76.66 -19.55
CA LEU A 666 98.06 -77.35 -19.33
C LEU A 666 97.21 -76.82 -18.14
N GLU A 667 97.77 -76.08 -17.20
CA GLU A 667 97.02 -75.50 -16.06
C GLU A 667 96.14 -74.30 -16.45
N GLN A 668 96.42 -73.61 -17.57
CA GLN A 668 95.57 -72.52 -18.06
C GLN A 668 94.30 -73.03 -18.77
N TYR A 669 94.29 -74.29 -19.22
CA TYR A 669 93.13 -74.95 -19.80
C TYR A 669 92.07 -75.31 -18.73
N GLU A 670 92.51 -75.57 -17.50
CA GLU A 670 91.61 -75.90 -16.39
C GLU A 670 90.98 -74.65 -15.73
N ALA A 671 91.66 -73.49 -15.77
CA ALA A 671 91.07 -72.21 -15.37
C ALA A 671 89.97 -71.73 -16.35
N ALA A 672 90.07 -72.08 -17.63
CA ALA A 672 89.04 -71.81 -18.64
C ALA A 672 87.80 -72.72 -18.47
N ARG A 673 87.96 -73.91 -17.88
CA ARG A 673 86.85 -74.81 -17.57
C ARG A 673 86.02 -74.35 -16.36
N ALA A 674 86.62 -73.58 -15.45
CA ALA A 674 85.95 -73.01 -14.28
C ALA A 674 85.11 -71.74 -14.57
N LEU A 675 85.35 -71.04 -15.69
CA LEU A 675 84.48 -69.94 -16.15
C LEU A 675 83.30 -70.41 -17.03
N ALA A 676 83.35 -71.64 -17.54
CA ALA A 676 82.26 -72.30 -18.27
C ALA A 676 81.17 -72.90 -17.35
N GLN A 677 81.30 -72.75 -16.02
CA GLN A 677 80.34 -73.26 -15.03
C GLN A 677 79.77 -72.16 -14.10
N LYS A 678 79.46 -70.98 -14.65
CA LYS A 678 78.64 -69.97 -13.94
C LYS A 678 77.40 -69.63 -14.78
N ASP A 679 76.21 -69.86 -14.22
CA ASP A 679 74.92 -69.75 -14.91
C ASP A 679 74.28 -68.35 -14.81
N LEU A 680 73.47 -68.00 -15.82
CA LEU A 680 72.71 -66.74 -15.93
C LEU A 680 71.73 -66.51 -14.77
N LEU A 681 71.29 -67.57 -14.09
CA LEU A 681 70.43 -67.52 -12.91
C LEU A 681 71.12 -66.84 -11.73
N ASP A 682 72.43 -67.04 -11.56
CA ASP A 682 73.22 -66.39 -10.51
C ASP A 682 73.46 -64.92 -10.84
N TYR A 683 73.64 -64.57 -12.13
CA TYR A 683 73.72 -63.18 -12.58
C TYR A 683 72.41 -62.40 -12.39
N LEU A 684 71.25 -63.04 -12.59
CA LEU A 684 69.93 -62.43 -12.36
C LEU A 684 69.62 -62.26 -10.87
N ARG A 685 70.06 -63.19 -10.01
CA ARG A 685 69.98 -63.08 -8.54
C ARG A 685 70.86 -61.96 -8.01
N GLU A 686 72.10 -61.87 -8.48
CA GLU A 686 73.06 -60.85 -8.00
C GLU A 686 72.71 -59.43 -8.44
N ASN A 687 71.89 -59.25 -9.49
CA ASN A 687 71.49 -57.93 -10.02
C ASN A 687 70.02 -57.53 -9.73
N GLY A 688 69.38 -58.17 -8.74
CA GLY A 688 68.13 -57.68 -8.14
C GLY A 688 66.82 -58.14 -8.79
N ALA A 689 66.82 -59.22 -9.58
CA ALA A 689 65.60 -59.80 -10.19
C ALA A 689 65.00 -60.97 -9.37
N GLU A 690 65.08 -60.90 -8.04
CA GLU A 690 64.67 -61.97 -7.12
C GLU A 690 63.17 -62.32 -7.26
N LEU A 691 62.33 -61.32 -7.56
CA LEU A 691 60.87 -61.47 -7.71
C LEU A 691 60.42 -62.12 -9.04
N LEU A 692 61.24 -62.06 -10.08
CA LEU A 692 60.96 -62.70 -11.39
C LEU A 692 61.31 -64.19 -11.36
N VAL A 693 62.37 -64.54 -10.62
CA VAL A 693 62.79 -65.93 -10.41
C VAL A 693 61.77 -66.67 -9.52
N GLU A 694 61.19 -66.02 -8.50
CA GLU A 694 60.20 -66.68 -7.63
C GLU A 694 58.82 -66.93 -8.28
N LEU A 695 58.43 -66.14 -9.28
CA LEU A 695 57.07 -66.20 -9.86
C LEU A 695 56.98 -67.06 -11.14
N ALA A 696 58.11 -67.33 -11.82
CA ALA A 696 58.13 -68.00 -13.13
C ALA A 696 59.36 -68.91 -13.37
N ALA A 697 60.00 -69.45 -12.32
CA ALA A 697 61.22 -70.25 -12.44
C ALA A 697 61.15 -71.46 -13.39
N GLU A 698 59.99 -72.12 -13.49
CA GLU A 698 59.80 -73.29 -14.38
C GLU A 698 59.64 -72.88 -15.85
N GLU A 699 58.96 -71.77 -16.13
CA GLU A 699 58.74 -71.24 -17.48
C GLU A 699 60.03 -70.59 -18.05
N ILE A 700 60.86 -69.98 -17.20
CA ILE A 700 62.20 -69.49 -17.57
C ILE A 700 63.16 -70.64 -17.96
N LYS A 701 62.96 -71.83 -17.37
CA LYS A 701 63.71 -73.05 -17.71
C LYS A 701 63.29 -73.66 -19.05
N GLU A 702 62.04 -73.48 -19.49
CA GLU A 702 61.62 -73.93 -20.83
C GLU A 702 62.21 -73.08 -21.95
N CYS A 703 62.55 -71.81 -21.68
CA CYS A 703 63.24 -70.92 -22.61
C CYS A 703 64.71 -71.30 -22.91
N TRP A 704 65.23 -72.39 -22.32
CA TRP A 704 66.63 -72.80 -22.44
C TRP A 704 66.95 -73.53 -23.75
N ASP A 705 65.95 -74.18 -24.36
CA ASP A 705 66.09 -74.92 -25.62
C ASP A 705 65.58 -74.15 -26.86
N ASP A 706 65.17 -72.88 -26.67
CA ASP A 706 64.63 -72.03 -27.74
C ASP A 706 65.75 -71.15 -28.35
N PRO A 707 65.96 -71.13 -29.68
CA PRO A 707 67.01 -70.35 -30.33
C PRO A 707 66.88 -68.82 -30.22
N ASP A 708 65.87 -68.29 -29.50
CA ASP A 708 65.68 -66.85 -29.26
C ASP A 708 65.22 -66.52 -27.81
N VAL A 709 66.16 -66.70 -26.87
CA VAL A 709 66.01 -66.52 -25.41
C VAL A 709 65.38 -65.17 -24.97
N PRO A 710 65.71 -64.00 -25.57
CA PRO A 710 65.09 -62.72 -25.19
C PRO A 710 63.59 -62.65 -25.51
N THR A 711 63.18 -63.24 -26.63
CA THR A 711 61.78 -63.29 -27.08
C THR A 711 60.94 -64.23 -26.19
N CYS A 712 61.51 -65.36 -25.79
CA CYS A 712 60.88 -66.28 -24.85
C CYS A 712 60.73 -65.64 -23.44
N LEU A 713 61.73 -64.89 -22.96
CA LEU A 713 61.61 -64.12 -21.71
C LEU A 713 60.56 -63.00 -21.80
N TRP A 714 60.38 -62.38 -22.97
CA TRP A 714 59.38 -61.34 -23.18
C TRP A 714 57.95 -61.90 -23.19
N ALA A 715 57.76 -63.12 -23.73
CA ALA A 715 56.47 -63.82 -23.74
C ALA A 715 55.95 -64.16 -22.33
N VAL A 716 56.84 -64.49 -21.39
CA VAL A 716 56.50 -64.74 -19.98
C VAL A 716 55.99 -63.45 -19.29
N VAL A 717 56.52 -62.29 -19.67
CA VAL A 717 56.08 -60.98 -19.13
C VAL A 717 54.70 -60.57 -19.66
N THR A 718 54.33 -60.97 -20.88
CA THR A 718 53.03 -60.59 -21.47
C THR A 718 51.86 -61.49 -21.10
N ASN A 719 52.12 -62.73 -20.67
CA ASN A 719 51.09 -63.67 -20.24
C ASN A 719 50.67 -63.53 -18.76
N LEU A 720 51.07 -62.46 -18.08
CA LEU A 720 50.69 -62.21 -16.68
C LEU A 720 49.19 -61.83 -16.56
N PRO A 721 48.39 -62.53 -15.74
CA PRO A 721 46.97 -62.19 -15.55
C PRO A 721 46.76 -60.80 -14.94
N TRP A 722 46.01 -59.93 -15.65
CA TRP A 722 45.78 -58.52 -15.31
C TRP A 722 45.12 -58.23 -13.95
N ALA A 723 44.56 -59.24 -13.29
CA ALA A 723 43.87 -59.10 -12.00
C ALA A 723 44.80 -58.78 -10.81
N LYS A 724 46.13 -58.87 -10.95
CA LYS A 724 47.10 -58.56 -9.87
C LYS A 724 48.02 -57.37 -10.13
N ALA A 725 47.84 -56.63 -11.24
CA ALA A 725 48.70 -55.52 -11.66
C ALA A 725 48.45 -54.16 -10.95
N ALA A 726 47.38 -54.03 -10.16
CA ALA A 726 47.00 -52.75 -9.53
C ALA A 726 47.91 -52.26 -8.39
N LYS A 727 48.89 -53.06 -7.92
CA LYS A 727 49.78 -52.71 -6.79
C LYS A 727 51.18 -52.19 -7.20
N LEU A 728 51.43 -51.88 -8.47
CA LEU A 728 52.78 -51.57 -8.98
C LEU A 728 52.95 -50.21 -9.70
N VAL A 729 52.28 -49.15 -9.24
CA VAL A 729 52.22 -47.83 -9.92
C VAL A 729 53.49 -46.95 -9.74
N GLY A 730 54.58 -47.45 -9.16
CA GLY A 730 55.75 -46.60 -8.82
C GLY A 730 57.14 -47.05 -9.28
N LYS A 731 57.31 -48.23 -9.91
CA LYS A 731 58.65 -48.84 -10.10
C LYS A 731 58.95 -49.39 -11.51
N LEU A 732 58.20 -48.96 -12.52
CA LEU A 732 58.44 -49.30 -13.94
C LEU A 732 59.81 -48.86 -14.54
N PRO A 733 60.47 -47.74 -14.15
CA PRO A 733 61.70 -47.32 -14.82
C PRO A 733 62.96 -48.16 -14.48
N GLN A 734 62.87 -49.16 -13.58
CA GLN A 734 64.01 -50.01 -13.22
C GLN A 734 64.13 -51.28 -14.09
N ILE A 735 63.06 -51.70 -14.78
CA ILE A 735 63.06 -52.89 -15.65
C ILE A 735 63.79 -52.62 -16.97
N GLY A 736 63.71 -51.39 -17.50
CA GLY A 736 64.45 -50.97 -18.70
C GLY A 736 65.98 -50.92 -18.54
N LYS A 737 66.51 -50.80 -17.30
CA LYS A 737 67.96 -50.77 -17.04
C LYS A 737 68.62 -52.15 -17.08
N VAL A 738 67.87 -53.22 -16.83
CA VAL A 738 68.39 -54.59 -16.79
C VAL A 738 68.59 -55.15 -18.21
N ILE A 739 67.70 -54.79 -19.14
CA ILE A 739 67.79 -55.17 -20.56
C ILE A 739 68.97 -54.44 -21.27
N TRP A 740 69.37 -53.26 -20.79
CA TRP A 740 70.48 -52.48 -21.36
C TRP A 740 71.88 -52.97 -20.91
N GLY A 741 71.98 -53.73 -19.81
CA GLY A 741 73.25 -54.19 -19.22
C GLY A 741 73.85 -55.46 -19.83
N ILE A 742 73.10 -56.17 -20.68
CA ILE A 742 73.54 -57.42 -21.34
C ILE A 742 74.60 -57.12 -22.43
N ASN A 743 74.53 -55.94 -23.07
CA ASN A 743 75.56 -55.48 -24.01
C ASN A 743 76.93 -55.25 -23.34
N ASP A 744 76.99 -54.90 -22.05
CA ASP A 744 78.25 -54.66 -21.31
C ASP A 744 78.96 -55.98 -20.92
N PHE A 745 78.23 -57.09 -20.82
CA PHE A 745 78.76 -58.44 -20.61
C PHE A 745 79.37 -59.02 -21.91
N LEU A 746 78.71 -58.77 -23.05
CA LEU A 746 79.19 -59.17 -24.38
C LEU A 746 80.36 -58.30 -24.89
N ASP A 747 80.45 -57.03 -24.46
CA ASP A 747 81.57 -56.14 -24.79
C ASP A 747 82.83 -56.45 -23.94
N LYS A 748 82.68 -57.07 -22.76
CA LYS A 748 83.80 -57.54 -21.91
C LYS A 748 84.42 -58.86 -22.40
N SER A 749 83.64 -59.75 -23.00
CA SER A 749 84.13 -60.97 -23.65
C SER A 749 84.81 -60.69 -25.00
N ALA A 750 84.42 -59.62 -25.71
CA ALA A 750 85.14 -59.09 -26.88
C ALA A 750 86.45 -58.36 -26.52
N LYS A 751 86.54 -57.72 -25.34
CA LYS A 751 87.78 -57.12 -24.80
C LYS A 751 88.82 -58.15 -24.34
N ALA A 752 88.42 -59.36 -23.96
CA ALA A 752 89.33 -60.46 -23.65
C ALA A 752 90.05 -61.01 -24.90
N LYS A 753 89.42 -60.93 -26.08
CA LYS A 753 89.99 -61.36 -27.38
C LYS A 753 91.00 -60.38 -27.98
N LYS A 754 91.04 -59.14 -27.48
CA LYS A 754 91.96 -58.06 -27.93
C LYS A 754 93.23 -57.93 -27.09
N LEU A 755 93.37 -58.75 -26.05
CA LEU A 755 94.50 -58.77 -25.09
C LEU A 755 95.56 -59.84 -25.43
N VAL A 756 95.27 -60.73 -26.38
CA VAL A 756 96.18 -61.80 -26.84
C VAL A 756 97.14 -61.33 -27.95
N ASP A 757 96.80 -60.27 -28.70
CA ASP A 757 97.60 -59.83 -29.86
C ASP A 757 98.64 -58.73 -29.57
N LYS A 758 98.94 -58.39 -28.31
CA LYS A 758 99.77 -57.20 -28.00
C LYS A 758 100.86 -57.35 -26.95
N SER A 759 101.31 -58.57 -26.66
CA SER A 759 102.37 -58.77 -25.66
C SER A 759 103.33 -59.91 -25.98
N GLU A 760 104.08 -59.79 -27.08
CA GLU A 760 105.51 -60.08 -27.07
C GLU A 760 106.21 -58.93 -27.80
N ASP A 761 106.80 -58.06 -26.99
CA ASP A 761 107.90 -57.14 -27.31
C ASP A 761 107.85 -56.30 -28.60
N LEU A 762 107.30 -55.09 -28.45
CA LEU A 762 108.17 -53.94 -28.66
C LEU A 762 108.32 -53.17 -27.34
N LEU A 763 109.15 -53.77 -26.49
CA LEU A 763 110.19 -53.11 -25.73
C LEU A 763 110.31 -51.60 -25.98
N GLY A 764 110.23 -50.88 -24.87
CA GLY A 764 110.86 -49.57 -24.77
C GLY A 764 109.98 -48.47 -25.37
N THR A 765 109.40 -47.57 -24.59
CA THR A 765 109.82 -47.21 -23.26
C THR A 765 108.68 -46.37 -22.74
N VAL A 766 108.26 -46.69 -21.53
CA VAL A 766 107.86 -45.71 -20.53
C VAL A 766 108.53 -44.38 -20.88
N TRP A 767 107.74 -43.41 -21.30
CA TRP A 767 107.94 -41.96 -21.36
C TRP A 767 107.02 -41.48 -22.48
N LYS A 768 106.05 -40.62 -22.28
CA LYS A 768 105.69 -39.82 -21.15
C LYS A 768 104.29 -39.32 -21.52
N LYS A 769 103.35 -39.53 -20.61
CA LYS A 769 102.39 -38.53 -20.15
C LYS A 769 102.07 -37.42 -21.18
N LEU A 770 100.83 -37.35 -21.66
CA LEU A 770 99.85 -36.40 -21.11
C LEU A 770 98.46 -36.57 -21.78
N PRO A 771 97.40 -36.05 -21.13
CA PRO A 771 95.99 -36.38 -21.37
C PRO A 771 95.26 -35.39 -22.28
N ALA A 772 94.13 -35.92 -22.79
CA ALA A 772 92.75 -35.41 -22.75
C ALA A 772 92.39 -33.94 -23.12
N CYS A 773 91.50 -33.91 -24.11
CA CYS A 773 90.33 -33.00 -24.31
C CYS A 773 90.64 -31.57 -24.78
N VAL A 774 90.44 -31.23 -26.05
CA VAL A 774 89.13 -30.98 -26.73
C VAL A 774 88.35 -29.90 -25.96
N THR A 775 88.60 -28.60 -26.18
CA THR A 775 88.12 -27.72 -27.29
C THR A 775 86.61 -27.74 -27.44
N ASP A 776 85.85 -26.66 -27.56
CA ASP A 776 86.01 -25.21 -27.46
C ASP A 776 84.53 -24.72 -27.57
N ARG A 777 84.03 -23.78 -26.75
CA ARG A 777 84.08 -22.31 -26.95
C ARG A 777 83.43 -21.87 -28.28
N LYS A 778 82.63 -20.80 -28.38
CA LYS A 778 82.54 -19.51 -27.65
C LYS A 778 81.24 -18.81 -28.13
N ASN A 779 80.51 -18.08 -27.29
CA ASN A 779 80.50 -16.59 -27.13
C ASN A 779 80.23 -15.81 -28.44
N GLU A 780 79.46 -14.73 -28.52
CA GLU A 780 79.13 -13.69 -27.54
C GLU A 780 78.07 -12.71 -28.14
N SER A 781 77.38 -11.97 -27.26
CA SER A 781 76.81 -10.61 -27.46
C SER A 781 75.52 -10.49 -28.33
N ALA A 782 74.52 -9.63 -28.09
CA ALA A 782 74.35 -8.46 -27.22
C ALA A 782 72.84 -8.00 -27.15
N VAL A 783 72.50 -7.19 -26.12
CA VAL A 783 71.56 -6.01 -26.12
C VAL A 783 70.05 -6.15 -25.78
N ARG A 784 69.68 -5.56 -24.61
CA ARG A 784 68.53 -4.67 -24.19
C ARG A 784 67.07 -5.04 -24.51
N SER A 785 66.02 -4.76 -23.71
CA SER A 785 65.81 -4.08 -22.40
C SER A 785 64.31 -4.20 -21.94
N SER A 786 64.09 -4.14 -20.61
CA SER A 786 62.91 -3.62 -19.84
C SER A 786 61.57 -4.41 -19.79
N ALA A 787 60.80 -4.52 -18.67
CA ALA A 787 60.94 -4.08 -17.28
C ALA A 787 59.87 -4.74 -16.33
N LEU A 788 60.24 -4.90 -15.04
CA LEU A 788 59.49 -4.72 -13.75
C LEU A 788 58.12 -5.42 -13.50
N SER A 789 57.74 -5.94 -12.32
CA SER A 789 58.38 -6.18 -11.01
C SER A 789 57.43 -7.04 -10.14
N ALA A 790 57.94 -8.01 -9.38
CA ALA A 790 57.22 -8.72 -8.32
C ALA A 790 58.20 -9.25 -7.25
N GLY A 791 57.81 -9.15 -5.97
CA GLY A 791 58.12 -10.13 -4.92
C GLY A 791 59.37 -9.94 -4.03
N GLY A 792 59.17 -9.33 -2.84
CA GLY A 792 59.46 -9.88 -1.50
C GLY A 792 60.90 -10.11 -0.99
N ALA A 793 61.22 -9.56 0.19
CA ALA A 793 61.64 -10.27 1.44
C ALA A 793 62.34 -9.34 2.48
N HIS A 794 62.14 -9.64 3.77
CA HIS A 794 62.50 -8.92 5.02
C HIS A 794 64.02 -8.74 5.31
N PRO A 795 64.45 -7.94 6.33
CA PRO A 795 64.52 -8.41 7.73
C PRO A 795 64.26 -7.38 8.88
N SER A 796 64.00 -7.97 10.06
CA SER A 796 63.89 -7.54 11.48
C SER A 796 64.30 -6.15 11.98
N PHE A 797 63.55 -5.60 12.95
CA PHE A 797 63.96 -5.37 14.37
C PHE A 797 62.73 -5.03 15.27
N THR A 798 62.82 -5.39 16.55
CA THR A 798 61.78 -5.35 17.59
C THR A 798 61.77 -4.06 18.43
N VAL A 799 60.60 -3.83 19.07
CA VAL A 799 60.30 -3.22 20.39
C VAL A 799 59.37 -2.00 20.33
N GLY A 800 58.21 -2.13 20.99
CA GLY A 800 57.38 -1.02 21.45
C GLY A 800 55.90 -1.35 21.64
N SER A 801 55.56 -2.12 22.68
CA SER A 801 54.17 -2.25 23.17
C SER A 801 53.63 -0.91 23.69
N ALA A 802 52.42 -0.50 23.26
CA ALA A 802 51.54 0.38 24.04
C ALA A 802 50.08 0.38 23.50
N ASP A 803 49.15 -0.10 24.34
CA ASP A 803 47.72 0.29 24.45
C ASP A 803 46.66 -0.31 23.47
N ASP A 804 46.45 -1.63 23.53
CA ASP A 804 45.50 -2.47 22.75
C ASP A 804 43.97 -2.23 22.98
N GLY A 805 43.55 -1.04 23.42
CA GLY A 805 42.13 -0.72 23.62
C GLY A 805 41.60 0.44 22.77
N LYS A 806 42.44 1.43 22.47
CA LYS A 806 42.05 2.65 21.76
C LYS A 806 42.16 2.55 20.24
N ASP A 807 43.00 1.66 19.72
CA ASP A 807 43.37 1.67 18.29
C ASP A 807 42.40 0.89 17.39
N LEU A 808 41.72 -0.13 17.95
CA LEU A 808 40.80 -0.97 17.17
C LEU A 808 39.48 -0.28 16.81
N GLY A 809 39.08 0.74 17.58
CA GLY A 809 37.93 1.60 17.26
C GLY A 809 38.26 2.49 16.06
N LEU A 810 39.35 3.24 16.15
CA LEU A 810 39.81 4.12 15.08
C LEU A 810 40.12 3.35 13.78
N THR A 811 40.75 2.18 13.87
CA THR A 811 41.03 1.31 12.73
C THR A 811 39.74 0.91 11.96
N ARG A 812 38.64 0.67 12.69
CA ARG A 812 37.34 0.36 12.05
C ARG A 812 36.75 1.58 11.37
N GLU A 813 36.85 2.74 11.99
CA GLU A 813 36.34 3.99 11.44
C GLU A 813 37.11 4.39 10.18
N GLU A 814 38.44 4.24 10.18
CA GLU A 814 39.29 4.47 9.01
C GLU A 814 38.98 3.49 7.87
N TYR A 815 38.80 2.21 8.20
CA TYR A 815 38.42 1.20 7.23
C TYR A 815 37.08 1.52 6.58
N ILE A 816 36.06 1.87 7.37
CA ILE A 816 34.74 2.23 6.85
C ILE A 816 34.79 3.52 6.05
N ALA A 817 35.49 4.56 6.52
CA ALA A 817 35.67 5.80 5.78
C ALA A 817 36.29 5.52 4.40
N LYS A 818 37.34 4.69 4.33
CA LYS A 818 37.96 4.28 3.06
C LYS A 818 37.05 3.44 2.19
N LEU A 819 36.27 2.51 2.79
CA LEU A 819 35.36 1.62 2.08
C LEU A 819 34.23 2.38 1.38
N ILE A 820 33.66 3.39 2.04
CA ILE A 820 32.52 4.15 1.52
C ILE A 820 32.91 5.45 0.82
N GLY A 821 34.21 5.79 0.79
CA GLY A 821 34.70 7.07 0.26
C GLY A 821 34.35 8.29 1.13
N GLY A 822 34.14 8.08 2.44
CA GLY A 822 33.87 9.13 3.42
C GLY A 822 35.12 9.66 4.12
N LYS A 823 34.93 10.50 5.14
CA LYS A 823 36.01 11.02 6.01
C LYS A 823 35.69 10.80 7.48
N LEU A 824 36.73 10.60 8.31
CA LEU A 824 36.56 10.54 9.75
C LEU A 824 35.97 11.84 10.30
N ALA A 825 35.01 11.73 11.20
CA ALA A 825 34.33 12.87 11.80
C ALA A 825 35.02 13.30 13.11
N LYS A 826 36.27 13.79 12.98
CA LYS A 826 37.08 14.25 14.12
C LYS A 826 37.13 15.77 14.21
N ASP A 827 37.22 16.29 15.44
CA ASP A 827 37.49 17.69 15.75
C ASP A 827 38.99 18.03 15.63
N ASP A 828 39.35 19.31 15.84
CA ASP A 828 40.74 19.80 15.75
C ASP A 828 41.70 19.15 16.77
N LYS A 829 41.19 18.35 17.72
CA LYS A 829 41.95 17.60 18.72
C LYS A 829 41.95 16.09 18.45
N GLY A 830 41.41 15.64 17.33
CA GLY A 830 41.33 14.23 16.95
C GLY A 830 40.25 13.43 17.69
N GLN A 831 39.29 14.09 18.36
CA GLN A 831 38.16 13.44 19.04
C GLN A 831 36.92 13.42 18.15
N ASP A 832 36.03 12.44 18.32
CA ASP A 832 34.76 12.37 17.57
C ASP A 832 33.93 13.63 17.76
N ILE A 833 33.29 14.09 16.68
CA ILE A 833 32.32 15.19 16.76
C ILE A 833 31.19 14.77 17.70
N LYS A 834 31.09 15.44 18.84
CA LYS A 834 30.09 15.13 19.87
C LYS A 834 28.69 15.50 19.39
N ILE A 835 27.79 14.53 19.40
CA ILE A 835 26.37 14.68 19.12
C ILE A 835 25.56 14.47 20.40
N GLU A 836 24.60 15.36 20.68
CA GLU A 836 23.84 15.36 21.93
C GLU A 836 22.33 15.31 21.67
N MET A 837 21.62 14.50 22.46
CA MET A 837 20.17 14.49 22.49
C MET A 837 19.70 14.99 23.87
N PRO A 838 18.88 16.05 23.94
CA PRO A 838 18.38 16.58 25.20
C PRO A 838 17.72 15.49 26.07
N ASN A 839 18.08 15.44 27.35
CA ASN A 839 17.55 14.50 28.36
C ASN A 839 17.85 13.00 28.13
N VAL A 840 18.71 12.64 27.16
CA VAL A 840 19.08 11.23 26.88
C VAL A 840 20.58 11.00 27.02
N GLY A 841 21.43 11.91 26.52
CA GLY A 841 22.88 11.83 26.64
C GLY A 841 23.62 12.29 25.38
N SER A 842 24.91 11.96 25.31
CA SER A 842 25.79 12.29 24.18
C SER A 842 26.42 11.04 23.56
N SER A 843 26.70 11.10 22.27
CA SER A 843 27.41 10.08 21.48
C SER A 843 28.46 10.75 20.58
N GLY A 844 29.35 9.97 19.99
CA GLY A 844 30.31 10.45 18.98
C GLY A 844 29.80 10.15 17.57
N LEU A 845 30.02 11.07 16.65
CA LEU A 845 29.91 10.81 15.21
C LEU A 845 31.25 10.25 14.72
N ASP A 846 31.22 9.08 14.08
CA ASP A 846 32.45 8.35 13.74
C ASP A 846 32.95 8.72 12.32
N VAL A 847 32.06 8.72 11.32
CA VAL A 847 32.39 8.99 9.91
C VAL A 847 31.30 9.86 9.25
N ILE A 848 31.72 10.77 8.37
CA ILE A 848 30.84 11.48 7.45
C ILE A 848 30.97 10.83 6.07
N GLY A 849 29.86 10.30 5.55
CA GLY A 849 29.78 9.68 4.23
C GLY A 849 30.02 10.66 3.08
N PRO A 850 30.27 10.16 1.85
CA PRO A 850 30.58 11.01 0.69
C PRO A 850 29.47 12.00 0.33
N ASN A 851 28.21 11.71 0.68
CA ASN A 851 27.07 12.61 0.44
C ASN A 851 26.63 13.33 1.73
N GLY A 852 27.46 13.34 2.78
CA GLY A 852 27.17 13.98 4.05
C GLY A 852 26.38 13.11 5.03
N GLU A 853 26.22 11.81 4.76
CA GLU A 853 25.56 10.87 5.67
C GLU A 853 26.31 10.76 6.99
N TYR A 854 25.56 10.56 8.08
CA TYR A 854 26.15 10.30 9.39
C TYR A 854 26.32 8.80 9.57
N VAL A 855 27.58 8.38 9.64
CA VAL A 855 27.98 6.98 9.65
C VAL A 855 28.55 6.64 11.02
N PHE A 856 27.96 5.63 11.66
CA PHE A 856 28.35 5.14 12.97
C PHE A 856 28.97 3.75 12.86
N VAL A 857 30.04 3.50 13.61
CA VAL A 857 30.83 2.28 13.53
C VAL A 857 30.88 1.61 14.91
N GLY A 858 30.38 0.38 14.99
CA GLY A 858 30.29 -0.41 16.20
C GLY A 858 30.84 -1.82 16.05
N GLY A 859 31.13 -2.46 17.18
CA GLY A 859 31.52 -3.87 17.23
C GLY A 859 31.09 -4.51 18.54
N GLY A 860 31.37 -5.80 18.72
CA GLY A 860 30.85 -6.61 19.83
C GLY A 860 31.02 -6.01 21.22
N ALA A 861 32.12 -5.30 21.51
CA ALA A 861 32.36 -4.65 22.80
C ALA A 861 31.37 -3.51 23.13
N LYS A 862 30.96 -2.69 22.15
CA LYS A 862 29.97 -1.60 22.35
C LYS A 862 28.55 -2.18 22.56
N ALA A 863 28.30 -3.41 22.10
CA ALA A 863 27.04 -4.14 22.24
C ALA A 863 26.90 -4.94 23.55
N ALA A 864 27.93 -4.98 24.40
CA ALA A 864 27.93 -5.74 25.65
C ALA A 864 26.95 -5.20 26.72
N ASN A 865 26.53 -3.93 26.61
CA ASN A 865 25.49 -3.34 27.45
C ASN A 865 24.29 -2.88 26.58
N PRO A 866 23.23 -3.69 26.45
CA PRO A 866 22.10 -3.42 25.55
C PRO A 866 21.36 -2.11 25.84
N SER A 867 21.33 -1.68 27.10
CA SER A 867 20.67 -0.43 27.51
C SER A 867 21.45 0.79 27.04
N LYS A 868 22.77 0.81 27.26
CA LYS A 868 23.64 1.89 26.76
C LYS A 868 23.69 1.92 25.22
N PHE A 869 23.75 0.76 24.59
CA PHE A 869 23.72 0.64 23.13
C PHE A 869 22.40 1.18 22.55
N GLY A 870 21.25 0.82 23.14
CA GLY A 870 19.95 1.34 22.74
C GLY A 870 19.82 2.86 22.86
N SER A 871 20.37 3.47 23.92
CA SER A 871 20.41 4.93 24.07
C SER A 871 21.30 5.58 23.01
N ALA A 872 22.46 5.01 22.71
CA ALA A 872 23.36 5.50 21.66
C ALA A 872 22.69 5.48 20.27
N LEU A 873 21.98 4.40 19.92
CA LEU A 873 21.24 4.29 18.66
C LEU A 873 20.20 5.41 18.49
N LYS A 874 19.49 5.76 19.57
CA LYS A 874 18.50 6.85 19.56
C LYS A 874 19.16 8.22 19.37
N ILE A 875 20.25 8.49 20.09
CA ILE A 875 21.02 9.74 19.97
C ILE A 875 21.54 9.91 18.53
N ASN A 876 22.11 8.84 17.97
CA ASN A 876 22.69 8.80 16.64
C ASN A 876 21.64 9.07 15.54
N LYS A 877 20.47 8.42 15.62
CA LYS A 877 19.37 8.65 14.68
C LYS A 877 18.80 10.06 14.81
N TYR A 878 18.61 10.54 16.04
CA TYR A 878 18.14 11.90 16.30
C TYR A 878 19.08 12.96 15.70
N ALA A 879 20.39 12.80 15.89
CA ALA A 879 21.37 13.75 15.36
C ALA A 879 21.37 13.82 13.82
N ALA A 880 21.27 12.67 13.16
CA ALA A 880 21.17 12.61 11.70
C ALA A 880 19.85 13.22 11.18
N ASP A 881 18.73 12.95 11.86
CA ASP A 881 17.41 13.52 11.52
C ASP A 881 17.40 15.05 11.68
N GLN A 882 18.03 15.58 12.74
CA GLN A 882 18.19 17.02 12.94
C GLN A 882 19.08 17.67 11.87
N ALA A 883 20.12 16.97 11.42
CA ALA A 883 20.98 17.42 10.35
C ALA A 883 20.37 17.23 8.95
N GLY A 884 19.20 16.57 8.84
CA GLY A 884 18.53 16.29 7.57
C GLY A 884 19.29 15.31 6.67
N VAL A 885 20.18 14.50 7.25
CA VAL A 885 21.06 13.56 6.53
C VAL A 885 20.73 12.12 6.90
N LYS A 886 21.10 11.19 6.02
CA LYS A 886 20.86 9.77 6.24
C LYS A 886 21.76 9.23 7.36
N ALA A 887 21.20 8.41 8.25
CA ALA A 887 21.93 7.74 9.32
C ALA A 887 22.26 6.30 8.91
N ILE A 888 23.53 5.91 8.92
CA ILE A 888 23.99 4.57 8.52
C ILE A 888 24.82 3.97 9.65
N TYR A 889 24.64 2.68 9.93
CA TYR A 889 25.37 1.98 10.98
C TYR A 889 26.15 0.79 10.41
N TYR A 890 27.47 0.78 10.60
CA TYR A 890 28.33 -0.36 10.30
C TYR A 890 28.67 -1.13 11.57
N LEU A 891 28.32 -2.41 11.60
CA LEU A 891 28.60 -3.32 12.73
C LEU A 891 29.62 -4.38 12.30
N ALA A 892 30.63 -4.60 13.13
CA ALA A 892 31.57 -5.70 12.92
C ALA A 892 30.83 -7.06 12.97
N ASP A 893 31.27 -8.03 12.19
CA ASP A 893 30.75 -9.40 12.13
C ASP A 893 30.70 -10.14 13.49
N ASN A 894 31.55 -9.74 14.44
CA ASN A 894 31.54 -10.24 15.82
C ASN A 894 30.49 -9.59 16.73
N THR A 895 29.55 -8.82 16.19
CA THR A 895 28.47 -8.17 16.96
C THR A 895 27.34 -9.16 17.25
N PRO A 896 26.83 -9.25 18.50
CA PRO A 896 25.71 -10.12 18.84
C PRO A 896 24.46 -9.86 17.98
N GLU A 897 23.76 -10.92 17.56
CA GLU A 897 22.58 -10.83 16.68
C GLU A 897 21.45 -9.97 17.30
N SER A 898 21.33 -9.97 18.63
CA SER A 898 20.39 -9.12 19.37
C SER A 898 20.64 -7.63 19.17
N ALA A 899 21.91 -7.21 19.11
CA ALA A 899 22.30 -5.83 18.86
C ALA A 899 22.10 -5.44 17.39
N ILE A 900 22.35 -6.37 16.45
CA ILE A 900 22.08 -6.16 15.02
C ILE A 900 20.58 -5.94 14.79
N LYS A 901 19.72 -6.78 15.38
CA LYS A 901 18.25 -6.62 15.32
C LYS A 901 17.80 -5.29 15.93
N GLN A 902 18.40 -4.88 17.05
CA GLN A 902 18.10 -3.60 17.68
C GLN A 902 18.50 -2.40 16.81
N ALA A 903 19.66 -2.44 16.16
CA ALA A 903 20.10 -1.41 15.23
C ALA A 903 19.19 -1.32 14.00
N LYS A 904 18.86 -2.46 13.37
CA LYS A 904 17.94 -2.51 12.21
C LYS A 904 16.57 -1.91 12.53
N LYS A 905 16.06 -2.14 13.75
CA LYS A 905 14.81 -1.54 14.21
C LYS A 905 14.85 -0.01 14.29
N VAL A 906 16.01 0.59 14.56
CA VAL A 906 16.16 2.04 14.75
C VAL A 906 16.54 2.75 13.43
N PHE A 907 17.39 2.14 12.61
CA PHE A 907 17.94 2.76 11.40
C PHE A 907 17.25 2.31 10.10
N GLY A 908 16.50 1.21 10.11
CA GLY A 908 16.02 0.52 8.89
C GLY A 908 16.98 -0.60 8.49
N GLU A 909 16.46 -1.66 7.87
CA GLU A 909 17.26 -2.84 7.52
C GLU A 909 18.34 -2.52 6.48
N GLU A 910 18.02 -1.61 5.57
CA GLU A 910 18.85 -1.15 4.47
C GLU A 910 19.97 -0.19 4.89
N ASN A 911 19.95 0.28 6.14
CA ASN A 911 20.88 1.27 6.69
C ASN A 911 21.81 0.70 7.78
N VAL A 912 21.75 -0.62 7.99
CA VAL A 912 22.66 -1.35 8.89
C VAL A 912 23.45 -2.37 8.10
N HIS A 913 24.76 -2.17 8.04
CA HIS A 913 25.68 -3.01 7.28
C HIS A 913 26.61 -3.78 8.20
N ILE A 914 26.91 -5.02 7.83
CA ILE A 914 27.86 -5.86 8.56
C ILE A 914 29.17 -5.85 7.79
N PHE A 915 30.30 -5.68 8.48
CA PHE A 915 31.62 -5.71 7.87
C PHE A 915 32.59 -6.61 8.64
N THR A 916 33.56 -7.16 7.93
CA THR A 916 34.67 -7.94 8.49
C THR A 916 35.96 -7.15 8.26
N LEU A 917 36.75 -6.95 9.32
CA LEU A 917 38.10 -6.39 9.15
C LEU A 917 39.01 -7.45 8.52
N PRO A 918 39.80 -7.11 7.49
CA PRO A 918 40.80 -8.04 6.98
C PRO A 918 41.81 -8.38 8.07
N SER A 919 42.06 -9.67 8.31
CA SER A 919 43.09 -10.13 9.23
C SER A 919 44.47 -9.74 8.69
N CYS A 920 45.29 -9.09 9.52
CA CYS A 920 46.71 -8.87 9.23
C CYS A 920 47.49 -10.18 9.13
#